data_AF-Q23DU6-F1
#
_entry.id   AF-Q23DU6-F1
#
_cell.length_a   1.000
_cell.length_b   1.000
_cell.length_c   1.000
_cell.angle_alpha   90.00
_cell.angle_beta   90.00
_cell.angle_gamma   90.00
#
_symmetry.space_group_name_H-M   'P 1'
#
loop_
_entity.id
_entity.type
_entity.pdbx_description
1 polymer ?
#
loop_
_entity_poly.entity_id
_entity_poly.type
_entity_poly.pdbx_seq_one_letter_code
_entity_poly.pdbx_strand_id
1 'polypeptide(L)'
;MQNKVENLNLDNFNQNSSKYPILNSPRSLEACRRQGINPEDLIIKTLEDMKVYFPDKIKDKKHLEQKLAYYEEKRKVKLQLAKEERTLIKEQEKQGLIIFDELGNAKYTGMTGSKFHGSKQGNSSLIEREKKQLEKIRFRQQKEIEQMMDYEIKMQEIRQQNEEKMRIDQEREQQRQRELQEKRKKQEEIRKQMELERQIRNEAEQQRLREKEIEMEQRDLERQQQEEQKKKEHQQLLLKKEEERKIKQEEFKKSVEEKFEAQQSLILSKKQQMEQKNEIRKKVLEEKNRVRAEQAEQKRLSQERKLKAAKDKSEQELQKIKDEFMKKEMLNEQKRLQFEEERQKRIEENKLQAQKHQEQIAEVLEKMRKLEEEKKMSYLYKIQEAEERKAELDKIAEEENQKKKIEEQEKQQKRIQVKELNNHLLFEKTQNYMNKLNQKEENVTKIQQKRQEELMDKINNDNLKRFDRRDTVDRIQRQHNYQKMVLMEKINDKMLRATSIQDERSQLLLQRQFMRQEIEKQKKLIAIKMEKVKLGKMNPNDIINEFKSSTGSVLFSGSIDNLNKTYPNKSVTESPQNKKRKLIESTRDKKVQTSIKPVSVPNDASEKEVNKIISELKQKQNVEMLRLLEEEQDNEYKREKMLQEIQDPKEKQKAEKIYQSERSKGQARIQKLTEQLIYQNNFQINILQFLKQVNTLKKL
;
A
#
# COMPACT_ATOMS: atom_id res chain seq x y z
N MET A 1 8.03 16.80 59.49
CA MET A 1 9.15 16.35 58.64
C MET A 1 8.61 16.17 57.23
N GLN A 2 8.93 17.07 56.29
CA GLN A 2 8.58 16.87 54.89
C GLN A 2 9.46 15.73 54.36
N ASN A 3 8.86 14.56 54.13
CA ASN A 3 9.54 13.44 53.49
C ASN A 3 10.07 13.93 52.14
N LYS A 4 11.38 14.12 52.05
CA LYS A 4 12.07 14.52 50.83
C LYS A 4 11.81 13.42 49.80
N VAL A 5 10.89 13.68 48.86
CA VAL A 5 10.53 12.72 47.82
C VAL A 5 11.81 12.42 47.03
N GLU A 6 12.33 11.20 47.20
CA GLU A 6 13.54 10.78 46.51
C GLU A 6 13.32 10.86 44.99
N ASN A 7 14.32 11.37 44.28
CA ASN A 7 14.25 11.56 42.83
C ASN A 7 14.50 10.22 42.11
N LEU A 8 13.42 9.46 41.93
CA LEU A 8 13.32 8.21 41.19
C LEU A 8 13.51 8.43 39.68
N ASN A 9 14.60 7.89 39.17
CA ASN A 9 15.05 7.94 37.79
C ASN A 9 15.34 6.53 37.26
N LEU A 10 15.69 6.40 35.97
CA LEU A 10 15.91 5.09 35.31
C LEU A 10 17.04 4.24 35.93
N ASP A 11 17.90 4.81 36.77
CA ASP A 11 19.03 4.13 37.38
C ASP A 11 18.74 3.67 38.82
N ASN A 12 17.81 4.30 39.54
CA ASN A 12 17.54 4.05 40.96
C ASN A 12 16.07 3.69 41.29
N PHE A 13 15.18 3.58 40.29
CA PHE A 13 13.80 3.15 40.56
C PHE A 13 13.72 1.66 40.90
N ASN A 14 12.76 1.30 41.75
CA ASN A 14 12.53 -0.08 42.13
C ASN A 14 11.75 -0.82 41.03
N GLN A 15 12.45 -1.67 40.27
CA GLN A 15 11.86 -2.46 39.18
C GLN A 15 10.77 -3.44 39.66
N ASN A 16 10.78 -3.84 40.94
CA ASN A 16 9.83 -4.81 41.49
C ASN A 16 8.59 -4.16 42.12
N SER A 17 8.54 -2.83 42.21
CA SER A 17 7.45 -2.13 42.88
C SER A 17 6.51 -1.45 41.89
N SER A 18 5.24 -1.82 41.95
CA SER A 18 4.14 -1.15 41.22
C SER A 18 3.59 0.07 41.95
N LYS A 19 4.29 0.58 42.98
CA LYS A 19 3.85 1.77 43.73
C LYS A 19 4.13 3.03 42.91
N TYR A 20 3.11 3.87 42.74
CA TYR A 20 3.26 5.19 42.12
C TYR A 20 3.90 6.19 43.09
N PRO A 21 4.68 7.18 42.60
CA PRO A 21 5.14 7.33 41.22
C PRO A 21 6.31 6.37 40.90
N ILE A 22 6.24 5.69 39.74
CA ILE A 22 7.30 4.76 39.30
C ILE A 22 8.59 5.51 38.97
N LEU A 23 8.44 6.63 38.24
CA LEU A 23 9.50 7.56 37.89
C LEU A 23 8.99 8.97 38.16
N ASN A 24 9.83 9.82 38.77
CA ASN A 24 9.51 11.22 38.99
C ASN A 24 10.56 12.18 38.42
N SER A 25 11.73 11.67 38.01
CA SER A 25 12.77 12.46 37.37
C SER A 25 12.30 12.98 36.00
N PRO A 26 12.23 14.30 35.76
CA PRO A 26 11.80 14.91 34.50
C PRO A 26 12.49 14.30 33.26
N ARG A 27 13.81 14.15 33.33
CA ARG A 27 14.63 13.57 32.25
C ARG A 27 14.27 12.13 31.91
N SER A 28 13.85 11.35 32.90
CA SER A 28 13.50 9.94 32.75
C SER A 28 12.12 9.81 32.12
N LEU A 29 11.16 10.62 32.60
CA LEU A 29 9.82 10.69 32.01
C LEU A 29 9.88 11.18 30.56
N GLU A 30 10.73 12.17 30.28
CA GLU A 30 10.92 12.69 28.93
C GLU A 30 11.56 11.66 27.99
N ALA A 31 12.57 10.92 28.47
CA ALA A 31 13.16 9.81 27.72
C ALA A 31 12.11 8.74 27.34
N CYS A 32 11.28 8.35 28.31
CA CYS A 32 10.19 7.42 28.11
C CYS A 32 9.17 7.93 27.07
N ARG A 33 8.77 9.21 27.16
CA ARG A 33 7.84 9.85 26.21
C ARG A 33 8.39 9.88 24.78
N ARG A 34 9.67 10.27 24.60
CA ARG A 34 10.32 10.28 23.29
C ARG A 34 10.41 8.90 22.64
N GLN A 35 10.64 7.87 23.45
CA GLN A 35 10.69 6.48 22.98
C GLN A 35 9.32 5.80 22.90
N GLY A 36 8.24 6.46 23.35
CA GLY A 36 6.89 5.89 23.39
C GLY A 36 6.74 4.74 24.40
N ILE A 37 7.56 4.72 25.44
CA ILE A 37 7.59 3.70 26.49
C ILE A 37 6.82 4.24 27.71
N ASN A 38 5.94 3.42 28.29
CA ASN A 38 5.26 3.79 29.53
C ASN A 38 6.14 3.41 30.74
N PRO A 39 6.17 4.20 31.83
CA PRO A 39 6.91 3.83 33.05
C PRO A 39 6.48 2.47 33.62
N GLU A 40 5.21 2.10 33.48
CA GLU A 40 4.68 0.78 33.88
C GLU A 40 5.27 -0.39 33.10
N ASP A 41 5.72 -0.16 31.86
CA ASP A 41 6.37 -1.17 31.02
C ASP A 41 7.77 -1.52 31.52
N LEU A 42 8.32 -0.76 32.47
CA LEU A 42 9.67 -0.93 33.02
C LEU A 42 9.68 -1.75 34.32
N ILE A 43 8.51 -2.12 34.84
CA ILE A 43 8.33 -2.91 36.06
C ILE A 43 8.35 -4.40 35.71
N ILE A 44 8.97 -5.20 36.57
CA ILE A 44 8.96 -6.66 36.47
C ILE A 44 7.53 -7.14 36.76
N LYS A 45 6.92 -7.81 35.80
CA LYS A 45 5.60 -8.43 35.98
C LYS A 45 5.76 -9.75 36.71
N THR A 46 4.83 -10.09 37.60
CA THR A 46 4.81 -11.42 38.24
C THR A 46 3.92 -12.41 37.45
N LEU A 47 3.93 -13.69 37.84
CA LEU A 47 3.04 -14.68 37.22
C LEU A 47 1.56 -14.35 37.47
N GLU A 48 1.25 -13.72 38.60
CA GLU A 48 -0.09 -13.25 38.95
C GLU A 48 -0.54 -12.13 38.01
N ASP A 49 0.33 -11.16 37.72
CA ASP A 49 0.04 -10.11 36.75
C ASP A 49 -0.25 -10.72 35.37
N MET A 50 0.53 -11.72 34.95
CA MET A 50 0.35 -12.37 33.65
C MET A 50 -0.99 -13.10 33.55
N LYS A 51 -1.54 -13.62 34.65
CA LYS A 51 -2.90 -14.18 34.69
C LYS A 51 -3.96 -13.09 34.48
N VAL A 52 -3.75 -11.90 35.04
CA VAL A 52 -4.66 -10.75 34.86
C VAL A 52 -4.62 -10.20 33.44
N TYR A 53 -3.44 -10.13 32.81
CA TYR A 53 -3.31 -9.68 31.42
C TYR A 53 -3.84 -10.69 30.39
N PHE A 54 -3.89 -11.98 30.73
CA PHE A 54 -4.32 -13.05 29.84
C PHE A 54 -5.35 -13.99 30.49
N PRO A 55 -6.53 -13.48 30.90
CA PRO A 55 -7.50 -14.25 31.67
C PRO A 55 -8.10 -15.43 30.89
N ASP A 56 -8.29 -15.28 29.58
CA ASP A 56 -9.18 -16.17 28.81
C ASP A 56 -8.50 -17.38 28.15
N LYS A 57 -7.16 -17.52 28.21
CA LYS A 57 -6.47 -18.33 27.19
C LYS A 57 -5.45 -19.35 27.66
N ILE A 58 -4.99 -19.32 28.92
CA ILE A 58 -3.87 -20.18 29.32
C ILE A 58 -4.02 -20.63 30.78
N LYS A 59 -4.35 -21.91 30.98
CA LYS A 59 -4.22 -22.60 32.28
C LYS A 59 -2.84 -23.24 32.45
N ASP A 60 -2.12 -23.47 31.36
CA ASP A 60 -0.82 -24.14 31.39
C ASP A 60 0.29 -23.24 31.96
N LYS A 61 0.88 -23.72 33.06
CA LYS A 61 2.00 -23.07 33.75
C LYS A 61 3.20 -22.82 32.81
N LYS A 62 3.52 -23.81 31.96
CA LYS A 62 4.62 -23.75 30.98
C LYS A 62 4.48 -22.55 30.02
N HIS A 63 3.29 -22.32 29.46
CA HIS A 63 3.08 -21.20 28.53
C HIS A 63 3.07 -19.84 29.23
N LEU A 64 2.62 -19.77 30.48
CA LEU A 64 2.73 -18.55 31.30
C LEU A 64 4.19 -18.21 31.60
N GLU A 65 5.02 -19.18 31.94
CA GLU A 65 6.46 -19.00 32.15
C GLU A 65 7.17 -18.53 30.87
N GLN A 66 6.86 -19.13 29.71
CA GLN A 66 7.38 -18.68 28.42
C GLN A 66 7.01 -17.23 28.12
N LYS A 67 5.75 -16.84 28.36
CA LYS A 67 5.32 -15.46 28.19
C LYS A 67 6.02 -14.54 29.18
N LEU A 68 6.17 -14.93 30.43
CA LEU A 68 6.85 -14.13 31.44
C LEU A 68 8.31 -13.84 31.03
N ALA A 69 9.04 -14.88 30.63
CA ALA A 69 10.41 -14.74 30.12
C ALA A 69 10.48 -13.81 28.89
N TYR A 70 9.48 -13.89 28.02
CA TYR A 70 9.38 -13.02 26.87
C TYR A 70 9.16 -11.54 27.23
N TYR A 71 8.23 -11.26 28.14
CA TYR A 71 7.99 -9.91 28.63
C TYR A 71 9.22 -9.34 29.36
N GLU A 72 9.94 -10.18 30.11
CA GLU A 72 11.18 -9.83 30.79
C GLU A 72 12.27 -9.38 29.79
N GLU A 73 12.47 -10.14 28.71
CA GLU A 73 13.39 -9.77 27.63
C GLU A 73 13.01 -8.42 27.01
N LYS A 74 11.72 -8.21 26.70
CA LYS A 74 11.23 -6.94 26.14
C LYS A 74 11.37 -5.78 27.09
N ARG A 75 11.10 -6.00 28.38
CA ARG A 75 11.26 -4.99 29.44
C ARG A 75 12.71 -4.51 29.49
N LYS A 76 13.68 -5.43 29.47
CA LYS A 76 15.12 -5.08 29.46
C LYS A 76 15.49 -4.24 28.24
N VAL A 77 14.99 -4.59 27.06
CA VAL A 77 15.21 -3.80 25.83
C VAL A 77 14.58 -2.40 25.96
N LYS A 78 13.34 -2.29 26.43
CA LYS A 78 12.66 -1.00 26.67
C LYS A 78 13.44 -0.14 27.66
N LEU A 79 13.89 -0.74 28.77
CA LEU A 79 14.69 -0.05 29.80
C LEU A 79 16.01 0.47 29.24
N GLN A 80 16.70 -0.33 28.43
CA GLN A 80 17.96 0.06 27.79
C GLN A 80 17.76 1.26 26.85
N LEU A 81 16.75 1.21 25.97
CA LEU A 81 16.40 2.32 25.08
C LEU A 81 16.07 3.61 25.84
N ALA A 82 15.32 3.50 26.94
CA ALA A 82 15.01 4.65 27.79
C ALA A 82 16.27 5.23 28.46
N LYS A 83 17.21 4.38 28.90
CA LYS A 83 18.48 4.81 29.50
C LYS A 83 19.35 5.56 28.48
N GLU A 84 19.46 5.03 27.26
CA GLU A 84 20.19 5.66 26.15
C GLU A 84 19.58 7.02 25.80
N GLU A 85 18.26 7.11 25.66
CA GLU A 85 17.58 8.40 25.40
C GLU A 85 17.78 9.40 26.56
N ARG A 86 17.76 8.93 27.81
CA ARG A 86 18.04 9.79 28.98
C ARG A 86 19.47 10.32 28.96
N THR A 87 20.44 9.54 28.51
CA THR A 87 21.82 10.03 28.35
C THR A 87 21.90 11.11 27.27
N LEU A 88 21.20 10.94 26.15
CA LEU A 88 21.10 11.96 25.09
C LEU A 88 20.45 13.25 25.60
N ILE A 89 19.39 13.15 26.41
CA ILE A 89 18.74 14.33 27.02
C ILE A 89 19.71 15.07 27.94
N LYS A 90 20.49 14.36 28.78
CA LYS A 90 21.50 14.98 29.64
C LYS A 90 22.57 15.70 28.83
N GLU A 91 22.99 15.14 27.69
CA GLU A 91 23.95 15.79 26.79
C GLU A 91 23.35 17.04 26.12
N GLN A 92 22.10 16.95 25.66
CA GLN A 92 21.36 18.09 25.09
C GLN A 92 21.17 19.23 26.10
N GLU A 93 20.93 18.90 27.37
CA GLU A 93 20.84 19.87 28.46
C GLU A 93 22.21 20.51 28.75
N LYS A 94 23.29 19.74 28.79
CA LYS A 94 24.67 20.28 28.93
C LYS A 94 25.03 21.22 27.77
N GLN A 95 24.52 20.95 26.57
CA GLN A 95 24.68 21.81 25.40
C GLN A 95 23.74 23.03 25.41
N GLY A 96 22.84 23.13 26.39
CA GLY A 96 21.85 24.21 26.48
C GLY A 96 20.78 24.16 25.38
N LEU A 97 20.60 23.02 24.71
CA LEU A 97 19.56 22.79 23.70
C LEU A 97 18.19 22.51 24.33
N ILE A 98 18.18 22.08 25.59
CA ILE A 98 16.99 21.75 26.37
C ILE A 98 17.14 22.33 27.75
N ILE A 99 16.07 22.96 28.24
CA ILE A 99 15.95 23.45 29.60
C ILE A 99 14.66 22.86 30.17
N PHE A 100 14.73 22.28 31.36
CA PHE A 100 13.54 21.83 32.09
C PHE A 100 13.00 22.98 32.94
N ASP A 101 11.68 23.19 32.92
CA ASP A 101 11.04 24.14 33.85
C ASP A 101 10.90 23.55 35.27
N GLU A 102 10.45 24.37 36.22
CA GLU A 102 10.24 23.94 37.62
C GLU A 102 9.19 22.81 37.76
N LEU A 103 8.32 22.67 36.76
CA LEU A 103 7.32 21.60 36.67
C LEU A 103 7.87 20.33 36.00
N GLY A 104 9.12 20.35 35.52
CA GLY A 104 9.77 19.23 34.86
C GLY A 104 9.41 19.03 33.39
N ASN A 105 8.83 20.02 32.72
CA ASN A 105 8.56 19.98 31.29
C ASN A 105 9.80 20.44 30.50
N ALA A 106 10.13 19.70 29.45
CA ALA A 106 11.28 20.01 28.59
C ALA A 106 10.95 21.15 27.61
N LYS A 107 11.66 22.26 27.71
CA LYS A 107 11.62 23.37 26.74
C LYS A 107 12.84 23.32 25.83
N TYR A 108 12.61 23.27 24.52
CA TYR A 108 13.68 23.19 23.52
C TYR A 108 14.10 24.60 23.10
N THR A 109 15.34 24.97 23.41
CA THR A 109 15.88 26.32 23.23
C THR A 109 16.52 26.56 21.86
N GLY A 110 16.64 25.54 21.00
CA GLY A 110 17.37 25.66 19.74
C GLY A 110 16.71 24.96 18.56
N MET A 111 16.09 25.74 17.66
CA MET A 111 16.05 25.46 16.20
C MET A 111 15.35 26.57 15.38
N THR A 112 14.78 27.59 15.99
CA THR A 112 14.62 28.87 15.28
C THR A 112 15.96 29.59 15.34
N GLY A 113 16.77 29.38 14.29
CA GLY A 113 18.11 29.94 14.08
C GLY A 113 18.16 31.46 14.08
N SER A 114 17.92 32.04 15.24
CA SER A 114 18.12 33.43 15.57
C SER A 114 19.30 33.50 16.52
N LYS A 115 20.50 33.36 15.95
CA LYS A 115 21.72 33.97 16.50
C LYS A 115 21.63 35.51 16.52
N PHE A 116 20.46 36.10 16.22
CA PHE A 116 20.02 37.28 16.92
C PHE A 116 19.69 36.89 18.37
N HIS A 117 20.73 36.81 19.20
CA HIS A 117 20.68 37.44 20.52
C HIS A 117 20.43 38.93 20.25
N GLY A 118 19.19 39.23 19.86
CA GLY A 118 18.63 40.55 20.02
C GLY A 118 18.67 40.76 21.51
N SER A 119 19.58 41.65 21.91
CA SER A 119 19.34 42.49 23.06
C SER A 119 17.84 42.77 23.15
N LYS A 120 17.27 42.67 24.34
CA LYS A 120 15.92 43.17 24.67
C LYS A 120 15.74 44.69 24.42
N GLN A 121 16.58 45.26 23.56
CA GLN A 121 16.73 46.66 23.17
C GLN A 121 16.35 46.88 21.69
N GLY A 122 15.85 45.84 20.99
CA GLY A 122 15.50 45.89 19.57
C GLY A 122 14.03 46.18 19.24
N ASN A 123 13.08 45.91 20.14
CA ASN A 123 11.68 46.32 19.92
C ASN A 123 11.50 47.84 20.04
N SER A 124 12.47 48.58 20.59
CA SER A 124 12.49 50.04 20.50
C SER A 124 12.80 50.52 19.08
N SER A 125 13.46 49.74 18.22
CA SER A 125 13.87 50.21 16.88
C SER A 125 12.69 50.36 15.91
N LEU A 126 11.69 49.48 16.00
CA LEU A 126 10.48 49.58 15.17
C LEU A 126 9.56 50.69 15.67
N ILE A 127 9.44 50.84 16.99
CA ILE A 127 8.70 51.91 17.65
C ILE A 127 9.38 53.28 17.44
N GLU A 128 10.71 53.37 17.49
CA GLU A 128 11.48 54.59 17.22
C GLU A 128 11.45 54.96 15.74
N ARG A 129 11.54 53.98 14.83
CA ARG A 129 11.35 54.24 13.40
C ARG A 129 9.95 54.73 13.11
N GLU A 130 8.92 54.19 13.77
CA GLU A 130 7.56 54.69 13.65
C GLU A 130 7.38 56.07 14.30
N LYS A 131 7.95 56.36 15.47
CA LYS A 131 8.00 57.71 16.05
C LYS A 131 8.64 58.71 15.10
N LYS A 132 9.75 58.34 14.47
CA LYS A 132 10.44 59.18 13.47
C LYS A 132 9.63 59.33 12.19
N GLN A 133 8.82 58.34 11.80
CA GLN A 133 7.87 58.48 10.69
C GLN A 133 6.68 59.36 11.05
N LEU A 134 6.17 59.27 12.27
CA LEU A 134 5.12 60.15 12.80
C LEU A 134 5.58 61.60 12.82
N GLU A 135 6.80 61.84 13.28
CA GLU A 135 7.44 63.16 13.25
C GLU A 135 7.61 63.67 11.81
N LYS A 136 8.01 62.80 10.87
CA LYS A 136 8.04 63.14 9.44
C LYS A 136 6.67 63.41 8.83
N ILE A 137 5.62 62.70 9.26
CA ILE A 137 4.24 62.96 8.81
C ILE A 137 3.78 64.31 9.34
N ARG A 138 4.06 64.62 10.61
CA ARG A 138 3.77 65.93 11.23
C ARG A 138 4.48 67.05 10.48
N PHE A 139 5.77 66.87 10.17
CA PHE A 139 6.56 67.84 9.40
C PHE A 139 6.04 68.02 7.96
N ARG A 140 5.66 66.92 7.28
CA ARG A 140 5.03 67.02 5.95
C ARG A 140 3.69 67.71 6.00
N GLN A 141 2.87 67.45 7.02
CA GLN A 141 1.56 68.07 7.15
C GLN A 141 1.68 69.56 7.50
N GLN A 142 2.70 69.96 8.24
CA GLN A 142 3.03 71.37 8.45
C GLN A 142 3.39 72.04 7.12
N LYS A 143 4.21 71.37 6.31
CA LYS A 143 4.56 71.84 4.96
C LYS A 143 3.38 71.80 3.98
N GLU A 144 2.43 70.87 4.11
CA GLU A 144 1.21 70.82 3.32
C GLU A 144 0.21 71.90 3.72
N ILE A 145 0.16 72.31 4.99
CA ILE A 145 -0.66 73.45 5.43
C ILE A 145 -0.07 74.75 4.87
N GLU A 146 1.25 74.90 4.94
CA GLU A 146 2.00 76.00 4.32
C GLU A 146 1.77 76.03 2.80
N GLN A 147 1.86 74.87 2.14
CA GLN A 147 1.57 74.73 0.72
C GLN A 147 0.09 74.90 0.38
N MET A 148 -0.87 74.55 1.24
CA MET A 148 -2.30 74.84 1.01
C MET A 148 -2.55 76.33 1.07
N MET A 149 -1.92 77.06 2.00
CA MET A 149 -1.95 78.51 2.01
C MET A 149 -1.39 79.10 0.71
N ASP A 150 -0.22 78.62 0.27
CA ASP A 150 0.40 79.06 -0.98
C ASP A 150 -0.42 78.66 -2.22
N TYR A 151 -1.11 77.52 -2.15
CA TYR A 151 -1.95 77.00 -3.21
C TYR A 151 -3.32 77.68 -3.24
N GLU A 152 -3.89 78.15 -2.14
CA GLU A 152 -5.10 78.97 -2.13
C GLU A 152 -4.87 80.28 -2.90
N ILE A 153 -3.68 80.86 -2.70
CA ILE A 153 -3.17 82.04 -3.43
C ILE A 153 -3.00 81.70 -4.93
N LYS A 154 -2.40 80.54 -5.25
CA LYS A 154 -2.19 80.09 -6.64
C LYS A 154 -3.45 79.57 -7.35
N MET A 155 -4.44 79.07 -6.61
CA MET A 155 -5.69 78.50 -7.13
C MET A 155 -6.66 79.56 -7.61
N GLN A 156 -6.61 80.76 -7.05
CA GLN A 156 -7.30 81.90 -7.64
C GLN A 156 -6.74 82.24 -9.03
N GLU A 157 -5.43 82.13 -9.22
CA GLU A 157 -4.77 82.33 -10.53
C GLU A 157 -5.05 81.18 -11.51
N ILE A 158 -5.03 79.92 -11.04
CA ILE A 158 -5.24 78.74 -11.91
C ILE A 158 -6.71 78.55 -12.29
N ARG A 159 -7.70 78.96 -11.46
CA ARG A 159 -9.12 78.92 -11.85
C ARG A 159 -9.41 79.77 -13.08
N GLN A 160 -8.75 80.92 -13.20
CA GLN A 160 -8.84 81.78 -14.37
C GLN A 160 -8.21 81.14 -15.62
N GLN A 161 -7.13 80.36 -15.45
CA GLN A 161 -6.42 79.71 -16.57
C GLN A 161 -7.03 78.36 -17.02
N ASN A 162 -7.67 77.61 -16.12
CA ASN A 162 -8.29 76.31 -16.45
C ASN A 162 -9.68 76.45 -17.09
N GLU A 163 -10.42 77.52 -16.82
CA GLU A 163 -11.71 77.79 -17.47
C GLU A 163 -11.52 78.03 -18.98
N GLU A 164 -10.41 78.65 -19.36
CA GLU A 164 -10.01 78.87 -20.75
C GLU A 164 -9.51 77.58 -21.44
N LYS A 165 -8.82 76.71 -20.70
CA LYS A 165 -8.29 75.44 -21.22
C LYS A 165 -9.36 74.35 -21.38
N MET A 166 -10.37 74.31 -20.50
CA MET A 166 -11.50 73.38 -20.59
C MET A 166 -12.36 73.59 -21.84
N ARG A 167 -12.47 74.83 -22.37
CA ARG A 167 -13.16 75.09 -23.64
C ARG A 167 -12.48 74.44 -24.84
N ILE A 168 -11.14 74.36 -24.83
CA ILE A 168 -10.34 73.87 -25.95
C ILE A 168 -10.28 72.33 -25.99
N ASP A 169 -10.27 71.67 -24.83
CA ASP A 169 -10.22 70.19 -24.77
C ASP A 169 -11.59 69.53 -25.00
N GLN A 170 -12.71 70.19 -24.66
CA GLN A 170 -14.06 69.70 -24.99
C GLN A 170 -14.31 69.58 -26.50
N GLU A 171 -13.72 70.45 -27.33
CA GLU A 171 -13.83 70.37 -28.79
C GLU A 171 -13.02 69.21 -29.38
N ARG A 172 -11.85 68.87 -28.80
CA ARG A 172 -11.01 67.75 -29.27
C ARG A 172 -11.55 66.37 -28.90
N GLU A 173 -12.31 66.26 -27.82
CA GLU A 173 -12.87 64.99 -27.36
C GLU A 173 -14.10 64.57 -28.19
N GLN A 174 -14.89 65.55 -28.64
CA GLN A 174 -16.01 65.33 -29.56
C GLN A 174 -15.58 64.86 -30.96
N GLN A 175 -14.39 65.24 -31.44
CA GLN A 175 -13.84 64.75 -32.71
C GLN A 175 -13.35 63.29 -32.59
N ARG A 176 -12.71 62.92 -31.48
CA ARG A 176 -12.21 61.55 -31.25
C ARG A 176 -13.32 60.51 -31.06
N GLN A 177 -14.45 60.88 -30.48
CA GLN A 177 -15.59 59.96 -30.31
C GLN A 177 -16.27 59.59 -31.65
N ARG A 178 -16.26 60.48 -32.65
CA ARG A 178 -16.82 60.20 -33.99
C ARG A 178 -15.96 59.20 -34.77
N GLU A 179 -14.64 59.33 -34.73
CA GLU A 179 -13.71 58.40 -35.42
C GLU A 179 -13.72 56.99 -34.82
N LEU A 180 -13.90 56.86 -33.49
CA LEU A 180 -13.91 55.56 -32.81
C LEU A 180 -15.19 54.76 -33.10
N GLN A 181 -16.32 55.44 -33.34
CA GLN A 181 -17.59 54.80 -33.71
C GLN A 181 -17.57 54.24 -35.15
N GLU A 182 -16.91 54.90 -36.10
CA GLU A 182 -16.79 54.40 -37.47
C GLU A 182 -15.89 53.15 -37.59
N LYS A 183 -14.82 53.07 -36.78
CA LYS A 183 -13.95 51.88 -36.76
C LYS A 183 -14.62 50.65 -36.13
N ARG A 184 -15.53 50.83 -35.17
CA ARG A 184 -16.31 49.72 -34.57
C ARG A 184 -17.35 49.14 -35.54
N LYS A 185 -18.05 49.98 -36.31
CA LYS A 185 -19.02 49.52 -37.32
C LYS A 185 -18.37 48.65 -38.41
N LYS A 186 -17.18 49.03 -38.91
CA LYS A 186 -16.45 48.27 -39.95
C LYS A 186 -15.92 46.92 -39.47
N GLN A 187 -15.55 46.77 -38.19
CA GLN A 187 -15.11 45.47 -37.64
C GLN A 187 -16.26 44.51 -37.34
N GLU A 188 -17.46 45.02 -37.10
CA GLU A 188 -18.65 44.21 -36.81
C GLU A 188 -19.28 43.64 -38.10
N GLU A 189 -19.20 44.38 -39.21
CA GLU A 189 -19.62 43.91 -40.55
C GLU A 189 -18.74 42.76 -41.08
N ILE A 190 -17.43 42.81 -40.83
CA ILE A 190 -16.49 41.74 -41.20
C ILE A 190 -16.72 40.45 -40.38
N ARG A 191 -17.12 40.58 -39.11
CA ARG A 191 -17.48 39.42 -38.27
C ARG A 191 -18.78 38.76 -38.71
N LYS A 192 -19.79 39.54 -39.12
CA LYS A 192 -21.07 39.03 -39.61
C LYS A 192 -20.93 38.28 -40.95
N GLN A 193 -20.00 38.68 -41.82
CA GLN A 193 -19.75 37.96 -43.08
C GLN A 193 -19.11 36.57 -42.89
N MET A 194 -18.16 36.41 -41.95
CA MET A 194 -17.54 35.10 -41.66
C MET A 194 -18.47 34.13 -40.92
N GLU A 195 -19.47 34.63 -40.19
CA GLU A 195 -20.41 33.81 -39.42
C GLU A 195 -21.53 33.23 -40.32
N LEU A 196 -21.96 33.99 -41.32
CA LEU A 196 -22.93 33.56 -42.34
C LEU A 196 -22.37 32.44 -43.24
N GLU A 197 -21.09 32.52 -43.62
CA GLU A 197 -20.42 31.50 -44.44
C GLU A 197 -20.24 30.16 -43.67
N ARG A 198 -20.08 30.22 -42.35
CA ARG A 198 -19.95 29.04 -41.48
C ARG A 198 -21.29 28.32 -41.25
N GLN A 199 -22.41 29.04 -41.23
CA GLN A 199 -23.75 28.44 -41.10
C GLN A 199 -24.19 27.71 -42.37
N ILE A 200 -23.93 28.27 -43.54
CA ILE A 200 -24.27 27.64 -44.85
C ILE A 200 -23.53 26.31 -45.03
N ARG A 201 -22.29 26.19 -44.52
CA ARG A 201 -21.50 24.95 -44.62
C ARG A 201 -22.00 23.82 -43.71
N ASN A 202 -22.55 24.16 -42.54
CA ASN A 202 -23.06 23.19 -41.57
C ASN A 202 -24.48 22.69 -41.93
N GLU A 203 -25.31 23.52 -42.57
CA GLU A 203 -26.64 23.09 -43.04
C GLU A 203 -26.57 22.13 -44.25
N ALA A 204 -25.61 22.33 -45.16
CA ALA A 204 -25.37 21.43 -46.29
C ALA A 204 -24.88 20.03 -45.88
N GLU A 205 -24.21 19.93 -44.72
CA GLU A 205 -23.73 18.65 -44.17
C GLU A 205 -24.85 17.91 -43.41
N GLN A 206 -25.76 18.63 -42.74
CA GLN A 206 -26.92 18.05 -42.07
C GLN A 206 -28.02 17.57 -43.04
N GLN A 207 -28.22 18.23 -44.18
CA GLN A 207 -29.18 17.76 -45.20
C GLN A 207 -28.71 16.47 -45.89
N ARG A 208 -27.40 16.31 -46.12
CA ARG A 208 -26.82 15.06 -46.68
C ARG A 208 -26.88 13.85 -45.74
N LEU A 209 -26.99 14.07 -44.42
CA LEU A 209 -27.15 13.01 -43.43
C LEU A 209 -28.62 12.56 -43.31
N ARG A 210 -29.58 13.50 -43.38
CA ARG A 210 -31.03 13.17 -43.34
C ARG A 210 -31.54 12.47 -44.60
N GLU A 211 -31.01 12.78 -45.79
CA GLU A 211 -31.36 12.07 -47.03
C GLU A 211 -30.86 10.62 -47.04
N LYS A 212 -29.77 10.31 -46.33
CA LYS A 212 -29.22 8.94 -46.21
C LYS A 212 -29.89 8.07 -45.15
N GLU A 213 -30.49 8.68 -44.13
CA GLU A 213 -31.30 7.96 -43.12
C GLU A 213 -32.67 7.57 -43.68
N ILE A 214 -33.34 8.44 -44.45
CA ILE A 214 -34.65 8.16 -45.05
C ILE A 214 -34.59 7.09 -46.16
N GLU A 215 -33.47 6.99 -46.89
CA GLU A 215 -33.26 5.94 -47.91
C GLU A 215 -32.91 4.56 -47.30
N MET A 216 -32.33 4.53 -46.08
CA MET A 216 -32.09 3.27 -45.34
C MET A 216 -33.35 2.75 -44.64
N GLU A 217 -34.19 3.64 -44.08
CA GLU A 217 -35.43 3.24 -43.40
C GLU A 217 -36.50 2.66 -44.36
N GLN A 218 -36.55 3.15 -45.61
CA GLN A 218 -37.45 2.61 -46.64
C GLN A 218 -36.97 1.27 -47.25
N ARG A 219 -35.67 0.94 -47.16
CA ARG A 219 -35.12 -0.38 -47.58
C ARG A 219 -35.18 -1.46 -46.51
N ASP A 220 -35.26 -1.09 -45.22
CA ASP A 220 -35.35 -2.04 -44.11
C ASP A 220 -36.80 -2.46 -43.80
N LEU A 221 -37.80 -1.62 -44.10
CA LEU A 221 -39.23 -1.95 -43.96
C LEU A 221 -39.72 -2.97 -45.01
N GLU A 222 -39.15 -2.98 -46.21
CA GLU A 222 -39.44 -3.97 -47.26
C GLU A 222 -38.72 -5.33 -47.04
N ARG A 223 -37.61 -5.36 -46.27
CA ARG A 223 -36.90 -6.61 -45.93
C ARG A 223 -37.50 -7.34 -44.73
N GLN A 224 -38.08 -6.62 -43.77
CA GLN A 224 -38.69 -7.22 -42.58
C GLN A 224 -39.94 -8.05 -42.88
N GLN A 225 -40.72 -7.68 -43.91
CA GLN A 225 -41.95 -8.41 -44.29
C GLN A 225 -41.72 -9.66 -45.15
N GLN A 226 -40.52 -9.87 -45.72
CA GLN A 226 -40.16 -11.08 -46.47
C GLN A 226 -39.26 -12.06 -45.68
N GLU A 227 -38.62 -11.62 -44.59
CA GLU A 227 -37.80 -12.48 -43.71
C GLU A 227 -38.59 -13.26 -42.66
N GLU A 228 -39.80 -12.82 -42.28
CA GLU A 228 -40.61 -13.50 -41.26
C GLU A 228 -41.21 -14.83 -41.74
N GLN A 229 -41.38 -15.01 -43.06
CA GLN A 229 -41.88 -16.25 -43.68
C GLN A 229 -40.77 -17.25 -44.06
N LYS A 230 -39.49 -16.87 -44.03
CA LYS A 230 -38.34 -17.79 -44.31
C LYS A 230 -37.49 -18.14 -43.07
N LYS A 231 -37.66 -17.41 -41.96
CA LYS A 231 -36.97 -17.64 -40.66
C LYS A 231 -37.42 -18.92 -39.91
N LYS A 232 -38.50 -19.59 -40.33
CA LYS A 232 -38.98 -20.84 -39.69
C LYS A 232 -38.37 -22.13 -40.24
N GLU A 233 -37.74 -22.13 -41.42
CA GLU A 233 -37.13 -23.34 -42.01
C GLU A 233 -35.59 -23.28 -42.09
N HIS A 234 -34.99 -22.10 -41.93
CA HIS A 234 -33.54 -21.92 -42.07
C HIS A 234 -32.72 -22.04 -40.76
N GLN A 235 -33.37 -22.14 -39.59
CA GLN A 235 -32.66 -22.28 -38.31
C GLN A 235 -31.82 -23.57 -38.19
N GLN A 236 -32.07 -24.58 -39.01
CA GLN A 236 -31.32 -25.85 -38.97
C GLN A 236 -30.09 -25.91 -39.88
N LEU A 237 -29.85 -24.92 -40.75
CA LEU A 237 -28.70 -24.89 -41.66
C LEU A 237 -27.67 -23.79 -41.36
N LEU A 238 -27.83 -23.07 -40.23
CA LEU A 238 -26.91 -22.06 -39.70
C LEU A 238 -25.57 -22.64 -39.19
N LEU A 239 -25.43 -23.96 -39.06
CA LEU A 239 -24.25 -24.59 -38.44
C LEU A 239 -23.09 -24.95 -39.40
N LYS A 240 -23.18 -24.68 -40.72
CA LYS A 240 -22.14 -25.15 -41.67
C LYS A 240 -21.57 -24.11 -42.64
N LYS A 241 -21.90 -22.83 -42.53
CA LYS A 241 -21.36 -21.77 -43.42
C LYS A 241 -20.70 -20.56 -42.73
N GLU A 242 -20.55 -20.59 -41.40
CA GLU A 242 -19.83 -19.56 -40.65
C GLU A 242 -18.30 -19.71 -40.68
N GLU A 243 -17.77 -20.88 -41.05
CA GLU A 243 -16.32 -21.14 -41.08
C GLU A 243 -15.58 -20.44 -42.24
N GLU A 244 -16.23 -20.09 -43.35
CA GLU A 244 -15.52 -19.56 -44.52
C GLU A 244 -15.47 -18.03 -44.67
N ARG A 245 -16.24 -17.25 -43.90
CA ARG A 245 -16.20 -15.77 -44.02
C ARG A 245 -15.29 -15.07 -43.01
N LYS A 246 -14.81 -15.76 -41.97
CA LYS A 246 -13.73 -15.28 -41.09
C LYS A 246 -12.41 -15.06 -41.85
N ILE A 247 -12.21 -15.76 -42.96
CA ILE A 247 -11.04 -15.61 -43.85
C ILE A 247 -10.95 -14.19 -44.45
N LYS A 248 -12.08 -13.49 -44.66
CA LYS A 248 -12.04 -12.10 -45.15
C LYS A 248 -11.76 -11.06 -44.05
N GLN A 249 -11.76 -11.48 -42.78
CA GLN A 249 -11.31 -10.67 -41.64
C GLN A 249 -9.77 -10.65 -41.54
N GLU A 250 -9.06 -11.49 -42.29
CA GLU A 250 -7.60 -11.47 -42.43
C GLU A 250 -7.09 -10.42 -43.42
N GLU A 251 -7.90 -10.00 -44.40
CA GLU A 251 -7.49 -8.97 -45.37
C GLU A 251 -7.52 -7.55 -44.77
N PHE A 252 -8.35 -7.31 -43.75
CA PHE A 252 -8.31 -6.07 -42.96
C PHE A 252 -7.13 -6.03 -41.98
N LYS A 253 -6.56 -7.18 -41.60
CA LYS A 253 -5.35 -7.24 -40.75
C LYS A 253 -4.09 -6.77 -41.49
N LYS A 254 -3.98 -7.01 -42.80
CA LYS A 254 -2.79 -6.67 -43.59
C LYS A 254 -2.55 -5.17 -43.82
N SER A 255 -3.58 -4.33 -44.06
CA SER A 255 -3.37 -2.88 -44.27
C SER A 255 -3.15 -2.10 -42.96
N VAL A 256 -3.51 -2.69 -41.83
CA VAL A 256 -3.20 -2.21 -40.47
C VAL A 256 -1.74 -2.53 -40.11
N GLU A 257 -1.20 -3.63 -40.62
CA GLU A 257 0.19 -4.10 -40.44
C GLU A 257 1.20 -3.14 -41.10
N GLU A 258 0.94 -2.67 -42.32
CA GLU A 258 1.82 -1.73 -43.04
C GLU A 258 1.97 -0.35 -42.35
N LYS A 259 0.89 0.17 -41.74
CA LYS A 259 0.95 1.45 -40.99
C LYS A 259 1.64 1.32 -39.63
N PHE A 260 1.71 0.10 -39.08
CA PHE A 260 2.38 -0.21 -37.82
C PHE A 260 3.90 -0.36 -37.99
N GLU A 261 4.36 -0.95 -39.10
CA GLU A 261 5.79 -1.10 -39.43
C GLU A 261 6.49 0.24 -39.72
N ALA A 262 5.81 1.20 -40.35
CA ALA A 262 6.34 2.54 -40.63
C ALA A 262 6.62 3.37 -39.35
N GLN A 263 5.87 3.13 -38.26
CA GLN A 263 6.12 3.76 -36.96
C GLN A 263 7.23 3.04 -36.16
N GLN A 264 7.41 1.72 -36.34
CA GLN A 264 8.43 0.93 -35.66
C GLN A 264 9.86 1.25 -36.13
N SER A 265 10.07 1.53 -37.42
CA SER A 265 11.40 1.85 -37.96
C SER A 265 11.97 3.17 -37.41
N LEU A 266 11.12 4.18 -37.19
CA LEU A 266 11.49 5.47 -36.61
C LEU A 266 11.83 5.35 -35.10
N ILE A 267 11.19 4.42 -34.38
CA ILE A 267 11.47 4.09 -32.98
C ILE A 267 12.76 3.29 -32.84
N LEU A 268 13.04 2.36 -33.77
CA LEU A 268 14.25 1.53 -33.79
C LEU A 268 15.54 2.35 -33.95
N SER A 269 15.53 3.37 -34.83
CA SER A 269 16.68 4.28 -35.00
C SER A 269 17.02 5.07 -33.73
N LYS A 270 15.99 5.57 -33.02
CA LYS A 270 16.16 6.24 -31.71
C LYS A 270 16.53 5.27 -30.58
N LYS A 271 16.08 4.02 -30.66
CA LYS A 271 16.40 2.96 -29.71
C LYS A 271 17.86 2.53 -29.80
N GLN A 272 18.43 2.37 -31.00
CA GLN A 272 19.83 1.97 -31.19
C GLN A 272 20.84 2.99 -30.62
N GLN A 273 20.57 4.30 -30.73
CA GLN A 273 21.40 5.34 -30.10
C GLN A 273 21.33 5.34 -28.56
N MET A 274 20.21 4.88 -27.99
CA MET A 274 20.05 4.64 -26.55
C MET A 274 20.64 3.28 -26.12
N GLU A 275 20.63 2.30 -27.01
CA GLU A 275 21.11 0.93 -26.78
C GLU A 275 22.64 0.90 -26.65
N GLN A 276 23.39 1.63 -27.48
CA GLN A 276 24.86 1.72 -27.36
C GLN A 276 25.31 2.36 -26.02
N LYS A 277 24.57 3.34 -25.50
CA LYS A 277 24.84 3.95 -24.17
C LYS A 277 24.39 3.05 -23.01
N ASN A 278 23.32 2.29 -23.21
CA ASN A 278 22.88 1.27 -22.26
C ASN A 278 23.80 0.05 -22.28
N GLU A 279 24.41 -0.33 -23.39
CA GLU A 279 25.31 -1.48 -23.49
C GLU A 279 26.56 -1.32 -22.63
N ILE A 280 27.10 -0.11 -22.50
CA ILE A 280 28.24 0.16 -21.61
C ILE A 280 27.84 0.00 -20.13
N ARG A 281 26.63 0.44 -19.75
CA ARG A 281 26.08 0.22 -18.40
C ARG A 281 25.61 -1.22 -18.19
N LYS A 282 25.18 -1.88 -19.26
CA LYS A 282 24.70 -3.26 -19.29
C LYS A 282 25.86 -4.22 -19.11
N LYS A 283 27.02 -4.01 -19.72
CA LYS A 283 28.21 -4.88 -19.53
C LYS A 283 28.67 -4.98 -18.07
N VAL A 284 28.69 -3.87 -17.34
CA VAL A 284 29.05 -3.82 -15.90
C VAL A 284 27.98 -4.49 -15.01
N LEU A 285 26.71 -4.38 -15.40
CA LEU A 285 25.60 -5.03 -14.72
C LEU A 285 25.45 -6.51 -15.13
N GLU A 286 25.85 -6.86 -16.36
CA GLU A 286 25.90 -8.20 -16.94
C GLU A 286 26.96 -9.02 -16.26
N GLU A 287 28.16 -8.50 -15.99
CA GLU A 287 29.19 -9.22 -15.23
C GLU A 287 28.64 -9.68 -13.86
N LYS A 288 27.93 -8.78 -13.16
CA LYS A 288 27.36 -9.04 -11.83
C LYS A 288 26.09 -9.90 -11.89
N ASN A 289 25.31 -9.78 -12.95
CA ASN A 289 24.17 -10.65 -13.23
C ASN A 289 24.60 -12.02 -13.75
N ARG A 290 25.76 -12.15 -14.43
CA ARG A 290 26.31 -13.40 -14.94
C ARG A 290 26.73 -14.29 -13.79
N VAL A 291 27.41 -13.75 -12.78
CA VAL A 291 27.74 -14.51 -11.55
C VAL A 291 26.49 -14.98 -10.80
N ARG A 292 25.43 -14.17 -10.76
CA ARG A 292 24.14 -14.57 -10.16
C ARG A 292 23.34 -15.54 -11.04
N ALA A 293 23.44 -15.40 -12.36
CA ALA A 293 22.82 -16.27 -13.34
C ALA A 293 23.51 -17.64 -13.35
N GLU A 294 24.84 -17.70 -13.28
CA GLU A 294 25.64 -18.93 -13.14
C GLU A 294 25.27 -19.68 -11.85
N GLN A 295 25.09 -18.99 -10.73
CA GLN A 295 24.61 -19.61 -9.48
C GLN A 295 23.15 -20.07 -9.54
N ALA A 296 22.29 -19.33 -10.26
CA ALA A 296 20.90 -19.71 -10.49
C ALA A 296 20.78 -20.86 -11.50
N GLU A 297 21.66 -20.90 -12.50
CA GLU A 297 21.73 -21.91 -13.54
C GLU A 297 22.34 -23.20 -13.00
N GLN A 298 23.34 -23.16 -12.12
CA GLN A 298 23.80 -24.33 -11.38
C GLN A 298 22.69 -24.94 -10.51
N LYS A 299 21.87 -24.10 -9.87
CA LYS A 299 20.69 -24.57 -9.12
C LYS A 299 19.62 -25.14 -10.06
N ARG A 300 19.37 -24.50 -11.21
CA ARG A 300 18.45 -25.00 -12.24
C ARG A 300 18.92 -26.32 -12.83
N LEU A 301 20.18 -26.44 -13.26
CA LEU A 301 20.81 -27.68 -13.74
C LEU A 301 20.77 -28.79 -12.68
N SER A 302 20.95 -28.48 -11.40
CA SER A 302 20.85 -29.48 -10.33
C SER A 302 19.40 -29.98 -10.14
N GLN A 303 18.41 -29.10 -10.27
CA GLN A 303 16.99 -29.45 -10.20
C GLN A 303 16.52 -30.14 -11.49
N GLU A 304 17.04 -29.73 -12.64
CA GLU A 304 16.79 -30.31 -13.95
C GLU A 304 17.42 -31.70 -14.06
N ARG A 305 18.63 -31.92 -13.51
CA ARG A 305 19.22 -33.26 -13.36
C ARG A 305 18.40 -34.14 -12.42
N LYS A 306 17.83 -33.60 -11.33
CA LYS A 306 16.94 -34.35 -10.44
C LYS A 306 15.60 -34.68 -11.11
N LEU A 307 15.03 -33.75 -11.87
CA LEU A 307 13.81 -33.95 -12.65
C LEU A 307 14.02 -34.91 -13.81
N LYS A 308 15.16 -34.82 -14.50
CA LYS A 308 15.54 -35.74 -15.56
C LYS A 308 15.81 -37.13 -15.02
N ALA A 309 16.56 -37.28 -13.92
CA ALA A 309 16.73 -38.57 -13.26
C ALA A 309 15.39 -39.17 -12.77
N ALA A 310 14.45 -38.34 -12.31
CA ALA A 310 13.11 -38.81 -11.95
C ALA A 310 12.28 -39.22 -13.18
N LYS A 311 12.39 -38.49 -14.30
CA LYS A 311 11.76 -38.85 -15.58
C LYS A 311 12.36 -40.10 -16.17
N ASP A 312 13.69 -40.19 -16.26
CA ASP A 312 14.42 -41.36 -16.76
C ASP A 312 14.10 -42.59 -15.91
N LYS A 313 13.96 -42.45 -14.57
CA LYS A 313 13.55 -43.56 -13.69
C LYS A 313 12.08 -43.96 -13.93
N SER A 314 11.18 -42.99 -14.08
CA SER A 314 9.78 -43.26 -14.41
C SER A 314 9.62 -43.88 -15.81
N GLU A 315 10.44 -43.47 -16.77
CA GLU A 315 10.48 -43.99 -18.13
C GLU A 315 11.08 -45.39 -18.17
N GLN A 316 12.14 -45.66 -17.39
CA GLN A 316 12.66 -47.02 -17.20
C GLN A 316 11.64 -47.95 -16.52
N GLU A 317 10.86 -47.45 -15.56
CA GLU A 317 9.76 -48.22 -14.96
C GLU A 317 8.65 -48.49 -15.98
N LEU A 318 8.24 -47.49 -16.78
CA LEU A 318 7.29 -47.65 -17.88
C LEU A 318 7.80 -48.60 -18.97
N GLN A 319 9.09 -48.54 -19.30
CA GLN A 319 9.71 -49.43 -20.27
C GLN A 319 9.82 -50.84 -19.73
N LYS A 320 10.15 -51.03 -18.44
CA LYS A 320 10.07 -52.35 -17.79
C LYS A 320 8.65 -52.91 -17.80
N ILE A 321 7.65 -52.08 -17.54
CA ILE A 321 6.24 -52.49 -17.61
C ILE A 321 5.85 -52.87 -19.05
N LYS A 322 6.30 -52.11 -20.06
CA LYS A 322 6.10 -52.44 -21.49
C LYS A 322 6.82 -53.72 -21.88
N ASP A 323 8.08 -53.89 -21.48
CA ASP A 323 8.87 -55.08 -21.80
C ASP A 323 8.31 -56.32 -21.08
N GLU A 324 7.82 -56.18 -19.85
CA GLU A 324 7.11 -57.25 -19.14
C GLU A 324 5.77 -57.57 -19.78
N PHE A 325 5.05 -56.57 -20.27
CA PHE A 325 3.81 -56.77 -21.03
C PHE A 325 4.08 -57.46 -22.36
N MET A 326 5.06 -57.02 -23.14
CA MET A 326 5.48 -57.64 -24.40
C MET A 326 6.02 -59.06 -24.18
N LYS A 327 6.77 -59.31 -23.11
CA LYS A 327 7.21 -60.66 -22.73
C LYS A 327 6.03 -61.54 -22.33
N LYS A 328 5.02 -61.00 -21.65
CA LYS A 328 3.79 -61.72 -21.32
C LYS A 328 2.93 -61.99 -22.55
N GLU A 329 2.84 -61.05 -23.50
CA GLU A 329 2.19 -61.26 -24.78
C GLU A 329 2.92 -62.30 -25.62
N MET A 330 4.25 -62.21 -25.75
CA MET A 330 5.04 -63.23 -26.46
C MET A 330 4.98 -64.59 -25.78
N LEU A 331 4.97 -64.67 -24.44
CA LEU A 331 4.78 -65.94 -23.72
C LEU A 331 3.36 -66.48 -23.90
N ASN A 332 2.34 -65.62 -23.94
CA ASN A 332 0.97 -66.04 -24.22
C ASN A 332 0.79 -66.45 -25.67
N GLU A 333 1.45 -65.78 -26.62
CA GLU A 333 1.43 -66.10 -28.03
C GLU A 333 2.23 -67.38 -28.31
N GLN A 334 3.39 -67.57 -27.67
CA GLN A 334 4.12 -68.85 -27.70
C GLN A 334 3.30 -69.97 -27.07
N LYS A 335 2.63 -69.73 -25.93
CA LYS A 335 1.73 -70.73 -25.34
C LYS A 335 0.53 -71.02 -26.22
N ARG A 336 -0.01 -70.00 -26.92
CA ARG A 336 -1.10 -70.15 -27.88
C ARG A 336 -0.64 -70.92 -29.12
N LEU A 337 0.54 -70.64 -29.66
CA LEU A 337 1.14 -71.35 -30.78
C LEU A 337 1.50 -72.79 -30.40
N GLN A 338 2.08 -73.01 -29.22
CA GLN A 338 2.32 -74.36 -28.70
C GLN A 338 1.00 -75.11 -28.47
N PHE A 339 -0.04 -74.43 -27.99
CA PHE A 339 -1.37 -75.03 -27.84
C PHE A 339 -2.05 -75.28 -29.19
N GLU A 340 -1.88 -74.41 -30.20
CA GLU A 340 -2.38 -74.60 -31.56
C GLU A 340 -1.64 -75.72 -32.29
N GLU A 341 -0.32 -75.82 -32.15
CA GLU A 341 0.51 -76.93 -32.66
C GLU A 341 0.22 -78.25 -31.95
N GLU A 342 0.08 -78.25 -30.62
CA GLU A 342 -0.28 -79.45 -29.85
C GLU A 342 -1.73 -79.87 -30.16
N ARG A 343 -2.64 -78.90 -30.37
CA ARG A 343 -4.01 -79.18 -30.81
C ARG A 343 -4.05 -79.71 -32.24
N GLN A 344 -3.23 -79.19 -33.16
CA GLN A 344 -3.12 -79.69 -34.54
C GLN A 344 -2.51 -81.09 -34.56
N LYS A 345 -1.42 -81.33 -33.80
CA LYS A 345 -0.84 -82.67 -33.62
C LYS A 345 -1.83 -83.63 -33.00
N ARG A 346 -2.60 -83.24 -31.98
CA ARG A 346 -3.68 -84.08 -31.42
C ARG A 346 -4.81 -84.32 -32.41
N ILE A 347 -5.15 -83.36 -33.27
CA ILE A 347 -6.16 -83.54 -34.32
C ILE A 347 -5.65 -84.48 -35.41
N GLU A 348 -4.37 -84.41 -35.78
CA GLU A 348 -3.72 -85.31 -36.74
C GLU A 348 -3.51 -86.72 -36.16
N GLU A 349 -3.05 -86.82 -34.91
CA GLU A 349 -2.94 -88.08 -34.17
C GLU A 349 -4.32 -88.71 -33.96
N ASN A 350 -5.34 -87.93 -33.60
CA ASN A 350 -6.72 -88.42 -33.52
C ASN A 350 -7.28 -88.81 -34.89
N LYS A 351 -6.93 -88.12 -35.99
CA LYS A 351 -7.32 -88.54 -37.35
C LYS A 351 -6.63 -89.84 -37.74
N LEU A 352 -5.34 -89.99 -37.44
CA LEU A 352 -4.57 -91.19 -37.74
C LEU A 352 -5.03 -92.37 -36.87
N GLN A 353 -5.31 -92.13 -35.58
CA GLN A 353 -5.91 -93.12 -34.69
C GLN A 353 -7.34 -93.44 -35.10
N ALA A 354 -8.16 -92.48 -35.53
CA ALA A 354 -9.50 -92.73 -36.05
C ALA A 354 -9.48 -93.53 -37.36
N GLN A 355 -8.51 -93.29 -38.25
CA GLN A 355 -8.30 -94.11 -39.46
C GLN A 355 -7.86 -95.52 -39.12
N LYS A 356 -6.86 -95.69 -38.24
CA LYS A 356 -6.45 -97.02 -37.73
C LYS A 356 -7.58 -97.73 -37.00
N HIS A 357 -8.40 -97.00 -36.24
CA HIS A 357 -9.56 -97.54 -35.54
C HIS A 357 -10.71 -97.85 -36.51
N GLN A 358 -10.87 -97.12 -37.63
CA GLN A 358 -11.81 -97.48 -38.70
C GLN A 358 -11.36 -98.76 -39.42
N GLU A 359 -10.06 -98.89 -39.72
CA GLU A 359 -9.48 -100.11 -40.32
C GLU A 359 -9.58 -101.30 -39.37
N GLN A 360 -9.33 -101.11 -38.06
CA GLN A 360 -9.51 -102.13 -37.03
C GLN A 360 -10.99 -102.49 -36.80
N ILE A 361 -11.92 -101.53 -36.84
CA ILE A 361 -13.36 -101.81 -36.78
C ILE A 361 -13.79 -102.63 -38.00
N ALA A 362 -13.30 -102.31 -39.21
CA ALA A 362 -13.62 -103.06 -40.41
C ALA A 362 -13.10 -104.51 -40.34
N GLU A 363 -11.87 -104.71 -39.86
CA GLU A 363 -11.26 -106.03 -39.67
C GLU A 363 -11.94 -106.85 -38.56
N VAL A 364 -12.42 -106.17 -37.49
CA VAL A 364 -13.15 -106.79 -36.37
C VAL A 364 -14.59 -107.13 -36.77
N LEU A 365 -15.26 -106.32 -37.60
CA LEU A 365 -16.59 -106.64 -38.13
C LEU A 365 -16.55 -107.85 -39.08
N GLU A 366 -15.46 -108.02 -39.84
CA GLU A 366 -15.28 -109.19 -40.72
C GLU A 366 -14.91 -110.47 -39.95
N LYS A 367 -14.15 -110.36 -38.85
CA LYS A 367 -13.85 -111.47 -37.93
C LYS A 367 -15.03 -111.82 -37.01
N MET A 368 -15.84 -110.85 -36.58
CA MET A 368 -17.06 -111.10 -35.79
C MET A 368 -18.14 -111.81 -36.61
N ARG A 369 -18.25 -111.52 -37.92
CA ARG A 369 -19.18 -112.24 -38.80
C ARG A 369 -18.84 -113.73 -38.94
N LYS A 370 -17.56 -114.11 -38.86
CA LYS A 370 -17.09 -115.51 -38.89
C LYS A 370 -17.15 -116.21 -37.52
N LEU A 371 -17.04 -115.47 -36.42
CA LEU A 371 -17.09 -116.00 -35.05
C LEU A 371 -18.51 -116.07 -34.45
N GLU A 372 -19.49 -115.30 -34.96
CA GLU A 372 -20.91 -115.44 -34.57
C GLU A 372 -21.54 -116.74 -35.11
N GLU A 373 -21.04 -117.28 -36.22
CA GLU A 373 -21.48 -118.59 -36.74
C GLU A 373 -20.99 -119.76 -35.85
N GLU A 374 -19.84 -119.62 -35.17
CA GLU A 374 -19.26 -120.67 -34.32
C GLU A 374 -19.68 -120.58 -32.83
N LYS A 375 -20.12 -119.41 -32.35
CA LYS A 375 -20.45 -119.19 -30.92
C LYS A 375 -21.89 -119.52 -30.51
N LYS A 376 -22.78 -119.83 -31.46
CA LYS A 376 -24.14 -120.28 -31.14
C LYS A 376 -24.21 -121.70 -30.54
N MET A 377 -23.15 -122.51 -30.66
CA MET A 377 -23.15 -123.92 -30.26
C MET A 377 -22.45 -124.24 -28.91
N SER A 378 -21.77 -123.30 -28.24
CA SER A 378 -20.98 -123.59 -27.02
C SER A 378 -21.42 -122.90 -25.72
N TYR A 379 -22.51 -122.13 -25.74
CA TYR A 379 -22.94 -121.30 -24.60
C TYR A 379 -23.82 -122.04 -23.56
N LEU A 380 -24.34 -123.24 -23.86
CA LEU A 380 -25.24 -123.95 -22.93
C LEU A 380 -24.53 -124.78 -21.83
N TYR A 381 -23.20 -124.93 -21.85
CA TYR A 381 -22.49 -125.82 -20.91
C TYR A 381 -21.78 -125.10 -19.74
N LYS A 382 -21.72 -123.76 -19.72
CA LYS A 382 -20.88 -122.98 -18.77
C LYS A 382 -21.62 -122.26 -17.63
N ILE A 383 -22.93 -122.46 -17.49
CA ILE A 383 -23.75 -121.75 -16.48
C ILE A 383 -23.74 -122.45 -15.11
N GLN A 384 -23.43 -123.75 -15.00
CA GLN A 384 -23.52 -124.48 -13.73
C GLN A 384 -22.29 -124.39 -12.80
N GLU A 385 -21.15 -123.83 -13.25
CA GLU A 385 -19.90 -123.79 -12.46
C GLU A 385 -19.72 -122.48 -11.66
N ALA A 386 -20.58 -121.47 -11.88
CA ALA A 386 -20.41 -120.12 -11.33
C ALA A 386 -21.08 -119.88 -9.96
N GLU A 387 -22.00 -120.75 -9.52
CA GLU A 387 -22.77 -120.55 -8.29
C GLU A 387 -22.01 -120.95 -7.01
N GLU A 388 -21.04 -121.87 -7.07
CA GLU A 388 -20.36 -122.39 -5.87
C GLU A 388 -19.29 -121.44 -5.29
N ARG A 389 -18.72 -120.50 -6.07
CA ARG A 389 -17.68 -119.56 -5.57
C ARG A 389 -18.23 -118.39 -4.76
N LYS A 390 -19.54 -118.15 -4.75
CA LYS A 390 -20.12 -116.94 -4.15
C LYS A 390 -20.24 -117.03 -2.62
N ALA A 391 -20.30 -118.23 -2.05
CA ALA A 391 -20.59 -118.43 -0.62
C ALA A 391 -19.38 -118.28 0.33
N GLU A 392 -18.14 -118.35 -0.16
CA GLU A 392 -16.93 -118.29 0.68
C GLU A 392 -16.43 -116.86 0.94
N LEU A 393 -16.80 -115.89 0.10
CA LEU A 393 -16.31 -114.50 0.19
C LEU A 393 -17.02 -113.67 1.27
N ASP A 394 -18.24 -114.03 1.65
CA ASP A 394 -19.06 -113.23 2.58
C ASP A 394 -18.59 -113.34 4.06
N LYS A 395 -17.90 -114.42 4.46
CA LYS A 395 -17.40 -114.60 5.84
C LYS A 395 -16.15 -113.79 6.18
N ILE A 396 -15.33 -113.45 5.19
CA ILE A 396 -14.07 -112.70 5.39
C ILE A 396 -14.34 -111.20 5.59
N ALA A 397 -15.46 -110.69 5.08
CA ALA A 397 -15.84 -109.28 5.14
C ALA A 397 -16.25 -108.78 6.55
N GLU A 398 -16.75 -109.67 7.42
CA GLU A 398 -17.23 -109.28 8.76
C GLU A 398 -16.11 -109.02 9.77
N GLU A 399 -15.01 -109.77 9.71
CA GLU A 399 -13.85 -109.60 10.60
C GLU A 399 -13.03 -108.34 10.29
N GLU A 400 -13.02 -107.91 9.03
CA GLU A 400 -12.32 -106.68 8.58
C GLU A 400 -13.01 -105.40 9.09
N ASN A 401 -14.34 -105.44 9.27
CA ASN A 401 -15.14 -104.30 9.72
C ASN A 401 -14.95 -103.97 11.21
N GLN A 402 -14.56 -104.93 12.05
CA GLN A 402 -14.31 -104.67 13.47
C GLN A 402 -12.94 -104.00 13.71
N LYS A 403 -11.90 -104.40 12.95
CA LYS A 403 -10.58 -103.75 12.99
C LYS A 403 -10.63 -102.28 12.51
N LYS A 404 -11.47 -101.98 11.51
CA LYS A 404 -11.67 -100.61 11.00
C LYS A 404 -12.25 -99.64 12.05
N LYS A 405 -13.13 -100.11 12.95
CA LYS A 405 -13.73 -99.26 14.00
C LYS A 405 -12.73 -98.81 15.08
N ILE A 406 -11.75 -99.65 15.43
CA ILE A 406 -10.74 -99.31 16.44
C ILE A 406 -9.73 -98.30 15.89
N GLU A 407 -9.27 -98.49 14.65
CA GLU A 407 -8.41 -97.51 13.97
C GLU A 407 -9.07 -96.13 13.80
N GLU A 408 -10.40 -96.11 13.61
CA GLU A 408 -11.15 -94.87 13.44
C GLU A 408 -11.22 -94.06 14.74
N GLN A 409 -11.34 -94.73 15.90
CA GLN A 409 -11.33 -94.07 17.22
C GLN A 409 -9.96 -93.47 17.55
N GLU A 410 -8.85 -94.15 17.24
CA GLU A 410 -7.51 -93.59 17.42
C GLU A 410 -7.26 -92.40 16.48
N LYS A 411 -7.73 -92.49 15.22
CA LYS A 411 -7.67 -91.36 14.27
C LYS A 411 -8.49 -90.17 14.77
N GLN A 412 -9.63 -90.40 15.43
CA GLN A 412 -10.43 -89.33 16.04
C GLN A 412 -9.72 -88.65 17.21
N GLN A 413 -9.07 -89.40 18.13
CA GLN A 413 -8.32 -88.80 19.23
C GLN A 413 -7.13 -87.96 18.75
N LYS A 414 -6.39 -88.45 17.73
CA LYS A 414 -5.31 -87.67 17.10
C LYS A 414 -5.85 -86.39 16.43
N ARG A 415 -7.03 -86.42 15.81
CA ARG A 415 -7.70 -85.22 15.25
C ARG A 415 -8.06 -84.22 16.34
N ILE A 416 -8.52 -84.67 17.50
CA ILE A 416 -8.88 -83.80 18.63
C ILE A 416 -7.62 -83.10 19.18
N GLN A 417 -6.53 -83.84 19.42
CA GLN A 417 -5.26 -83.27 19.89
C GLN A 417 -4.67 -82.24 18.91
N VAL A 418 -4.70 -82.53 17.61
CA VAL A 418 -4.26 -81.58 16.57
C VAL A 418 -5.16 -80.33 16.54
N LYS A 419 -6.47 -80.49 16.75
CA LYS A 419 -7.42 -79.38 16.80
C LYS A 419 -7.16 -78.47 18.02
N GLU A 420 -6.88 -79.06 19.18
CA GLU A 420 -6.53 -78.31 20.40
C GLU A 420 -5.20 -77.55 20.24
N LEU A 421 -4.17 -78.20 19.69
CA LEU A 421 -2.89 -77.57 19.41
C LEU A 421 -3.04 -76.40 18.42
N ASN A 422 -3.82 -76.59 17.35
CA ASN A 422 -4.10 -75.53 16.38
C ASN A 422 -4.89 -74.37 17.00
N ASN A 423 -5.87 -74.66 17.88
CA ASN A 423 -6.62 -73.64 18.59
C ASN A 423 -5.70 -72.82 19.52
N HIS A 424 -4.77 -73.47 20.21
CA HIS A 424 -3.78 -72.78 21.05
C HIS A 424 -2.87 -71.87 20.22
N LEU A 425 -2.33 -72.36 19.10
CA LEU A 425 -1.53 -71.58 18.16
C LEU A 425 -2.32 -70.38 17.59
N LEU A 426 -3.61 -70.56 17.30
CA LEU A 426 -4.48 -69.48 16.83
C LEU A 426 -4.71 -68.43 17.92
N PHE A 427 -4.90 -68.86 19.18
CA PHE A 427 -5.05 -67.98 20.32
C PHE A 427 -3.79 -67.13 20.56
N GLU A 428 -2.60 -67.74 20.56
CA GLU A 428 -1.32 -67.03 20.68
C GLU A 428 -1.10 -66.03 19.53
N LYS A 429 -1.42 -66.43 18.29
CA LYS A 429 -1.36 -65.50 17.14
C LYS A 429 -2.31 -64.32 17.36
N THR A 430 -3.53 -64.58 17.81
CA THR A 430 -4.54 -63.56 18.07
C THR A 430 -4.10 -62.60 19.17
N GLN A 431 -3.55 -63.11 20.27
CA GLN A 431 -2.97 -62.28 21.35
C GLN A 431 -1.80 -61.43 20.87
N ASN A 432 -0.90 -62.00 20.06
CA ASN A 432 0.19 -61.25 19.46
C ASN A 432 -0.30 -60.14 18.52
N TYR A 433 -1.39 -60.37 17.78
CA TYR A 433 -2.02 -59.33 16.96
C TYR A 433 -2.66 -58.24 17.84
N MET A 434 -3.36 -58.61 18.91
CA MET A 434 -3.94 -57.64 19.85
C MET A 434 -2.88 -56.78 20.52
N ASN A 435 -1.77 -57.36 20.98
CA ASN A 435 -0.66 -56.60 21.56
C ASN A 435 -0.03 -55.64 20.55
N LYS A 436 0.17 -56.07 19.30
CA LYS A 436 0.67 -55.20 18.22
C LYS A 436 -0.32 -54.09 17.87
N LEU A 437 -1.62 -54.36 17.93
CA LEU A 437 -2.67 -53.36 17.72
C LEU A 437 -2.63 -52.31 18.84
N ASN A 438 -2.62 -52.73 20.10
CA ASN A 438 -2.55 -51.85 21.27
C ASN A 438 -1.29 -50.97 21.25
N GLN A 439 -0.13 -51.54 20.91
CA GLN A 439 1.11 -50.76 20.75
C GLN A 439 1.00 -49.72 19.64
N LYS A 440 0.35 -50.05 18.52
CA LYS A 440 0.11 -49.09 17.43
C LYS A 440 -0.87 -48.00 17.86
N GLU A 441 -1.93 -48.34 18.58
CA GLU A 441 -2.88 -47.37 19.13
C GLU A 441 -2.23 -46.43 20.14
N GLU A 442 -1.40 -46.95 21.06
CA GLU A 442 -0.59 -46.12 21.98
C GLU A 442 0.36 -45.18 21.23
N ASN A 443 0.98 -45.65 20.15
CA ASN A 443 1.85 -44.79 19.35
C ASN A 443 1.04 -43.71 18.61
N VAL A 444 -0.14 -44.04 18.09
CA VAL A 444 -1.04 -43.07 17.45
C VAL A 444 -1.53 -42.03 18.47
N THR A 445 -1.91 -42.44 19.68
CA THR A 445 -2.33 -41.50 20.74
C THR A 445 -1.18 -40.60 21.19
N LYS A 446 0.04 -41.14 21.37
CA LYS A 446 1.25 -40.34 21.64
C LYS A 446 1.53 -39.33 20.52
N ILE A 447 1.40 -39.72 19.26
CA ILE A 447 1.57 -38.82 18.11
C ILE A 447 0.48 -37.75 18.10
N GLN A 448 -0.77 -38.10 18.39
CA GLN A 448 -1.88 -37.14 18.46
C GLN A 448 -1.66 -36.13 19.60
N GLN A 449 -1.26 -36.59 20.79
CA GLN A 449 -0.94 -35.73 21.93
C GLN A 449 0.23 -34.79 21.61
N LYS A 450 1.31 -35.30 21.02
CA LYS A 450 2.45 -34.47 20.60
C LYS A 450 2.03 -33.42 19.55
N ARG A 451 1.19 -33.80 18.58
CA ARG A 451 0.67 -32.88 17.57
C ARG A 451 -0.23 -31.80 18.18
N GLN A 452 -1.01 -32.15 19.22
CA GLN A 452 -1.81 -31.17 19.97
C GLN A 452 -0.91 -30.21 20.76
N GLU A 453 0.14 -30.70 21.42
CA GLU A 453 1.12 -29.85 22.12
C GLU A 453 1.82 -28.89 21.15
N GLU A 454 2.31 -29.38 20.01
CA GLU A 454 2.95 -28.55 18.97
C GLU A 454 1.99 -27.48 18.40
N LEU A 455 0.70 -27.82 18.24
CA LEU A 455 -0.32 -26.88 17.79
C LEU A 455 -0.55 -25.78 18.84
N MET A 456 -0.61 -26.14 20.11
CA MET A 456 -0.76 -25.18 21.21
C MET A 456 0.45 -24.26 21.34
N ASP A 457 1.67 -24.81 21.24
CA ASP A 457 2.91 -24.04 21.22
C ASP A 457 2.95 -23.06 20.03
N LYS A 458 2.49 -23.51 18.85
CA LYS A 458 2.41 -22.65 17.66
C LYS A 458 1.39 -21.52 17.85
N ILE A 459 0.21 -21.81 18.39
CA ILE A 459 -0.80 -20.79 18.70
C ILE A 459 -0.27 -19.80 19.73
N ASN A 460 0.43 -20.29 20.77
CA ASN A 460 1.01 -19.42 21.79
C ASN A 460 2.08 -18.49 21.18
N ASN A 461 2.98 -19.03 20.37
CA ASN A 461 4.01 -18.26 19.66
C ASN A 461 3.41 -17.23 18.70
N ASP A 462 2.36 -17.57 17.96
CA ASP A 462 1.68 -16.64 17.07
C ASP A 462 0.94 -15.54 17.84
N ASN A 463 0.36 -15.86 18.99
CA ASN A 463 -0.23 -14.88 19.90
C ASN A 463 0.82 -13.91 20.45
N LEU A 464 2.02 -14.41 20.78
CA LEU A 464 3.14 -13.59 21.23
C LEU A 464 3.59 -12.60 20.14
N LYS A 465 3.75 -13.09 18.91
CA LYS A 465 4.06 -12.23 17.73
C LYS A 465 2.98 -11.19 17.45
N ARG A 466 1.70 -11.56 17.60
CA ARG A 466 0.59 -10.60 17.44
C ARG A 466 0.62 -9.54 18.52
N PHE A 467 0.93 -9.93 19.75
CA PHE A 467 1.10 -9.00 20.86
C PHE A 467 2.25 -8.01 20.58
N ASP A 468 3.40 -8.48 20.08
CA ASP A 468 4.51 -7.59 19.72
C ASP A 468 4.15 -6.55 18.66
N ARG A 469 3.42 -6.99 17.64
CA ARG A 469 3.00 -6.09 16.57
C ARG A 469 2.11 -4.99 17.14
N ARG A 470 1.19 -5.35 18.05
CA ARG A 470 0.33 -4.37 18.73
C ARG A 470 1.16 -3.43 19.62
N ASP A 471 1.99 -3.96 20.51
CA ASP A 471 2.84 -3.13 21.39
C ASP A 471 3.78 -2.21 20.59
N THR A 472 4.30 -2.68 19.47
CA THR A 472 5.14 -1.88 18.56
C THR A 472 4.33 -0.76 17.90
N VAL A 473 3.12 -1.06 17.42
CA VAL A 473 2.21 -0.06 16.83
C VAL A 473 1.81 0.97 17.88
N ASP A 474 1.44 0.53 19.08
CA ASP A 474 1.06 1.41 20.19
C ASP A 474 2.24 2.30 20.61
N ARG A 475 3.47 1.76 20.64
CA ARG A 475 4.69 2.53 20.90
C ARG A 475 4.89 3.61 19.82
N ILE A 476 4.79 3.24 18.55
CA ILE A 476 4.92 4.20 17.43
C ILE A 476 3.84 5.28 17.51
N GLN A 477 2.61 4.90 17.84
CA GLN A 477 1.50 5.84 18.04
C GLN A 477 1.76 6.80 19.20
N ARG A 478 2.30 6.31 20.33
CA ARG A 478 2.72 7.17 21.46
C ARG A 478 3.84 8.14 21.07
N GLN A 479 4.84 7.68 20.30
CA GLN A 479 5.89 8.56 19.76
C GLN A 479 5.30 9.65 18.87
N HIS A 480 4.40 9.30 17.96
CA HIS A 480 3.73 10.28 17.09
C HIS A 480 2.84 11.26 17.88
N ASN A 481 2.10 10.78 18.88
CA ASN A 481 1.29 11.64 19.74
C ASN A 481 2.16 12.65 20.50
N TYR A 482 3.29 12.19 21.04
CA TYR A 482 4.25 13.07 21.70
C TYR A 482 4.85 14.10 20.71
N GLN A 483 5.27 13.69 19.50
CA GLN A 483 5.74 14.61 18.47
C GLN A 483 4.67 15.64 18.07
N LYS A 484 3.41 15.21 17.92
CA LYS A 484 2.26 16.07 17.63
C LYS A 484 2.04 17.07 18.77
N MET A 485 2.11 16.63 20.03
CA MET A 485 1.98 17.49 21.20
C MET A 485 3.08 18.57 21.20
N VAL A 486 4.35 18.19 21.01
CA VAL A 486 5.48 19.13 20.93
C VAL A 486 5.32 20.10 19.76
N LEU A 487 4.79 19.65 18.62
CA LEU A 487 4.52 20.53 17.48
C LEU A 487 3.37 21.51 17.78
N MET A 488 2.30 21.05 18.42
CA MET A 488 1.17 21.89 18.81
C MET A 488 1.58 22.94 19.85
N GLU A 489 2.41 22.57 20.82
CA GLU A 489 3.00 23.52 21.77
C GLU A 489 3.81 24.61 21.06
N LYS A 490 4.66 24.22 20.09
CA LYS A 490 5.41 25.18 19.25
C LYS A 490 4.51 26.08 18.40
N ILE A 491 3.36 25.58 17.93
CA ILE A 491 2.38 26.38 17.18
C ILE A 491 1.70 27.37 18.13
N ASN A 492 1.28 26.92 19.31
CA ASN A 492 0.67 27.76 20.33
C ASN A 492 1.61 28.89 20.77
N ASP A 493 2.89 28.59 21.01
CA ASP A 493 3.90 29.60 21.32
C ASP A 493 4.06 30.65 20.21
N LYS A 494 4.03 30.22 18.94
CA LYS A 494 4.08 31.14 17.80
C LYS A 494 2.81 31.97 17.68
N MET A 495 1.65 31.38 17.95
CA MET A 495 0.37 32.08 17.97
C MET A 495 0.38 33.14 19.07
N LEU A 496 0.73 32.79 20.31
CA LEU A 496 0.83 33.73 21.43
C LEU A 496 1.77 34.90 21.11
N ARG A 497 2.94 34.63 20.50
CA ARG A 497 3.85 35.69 20.04
C ARG A 497 3.21 36.56 18.94
N ALA A 498 2.52 35.97 17.98
CA ALA A 498 1.85 36.71 16.92
C ALA A 498 0.71 37.58 17.45
N THR A 499 -0.08 37.07 18.41
CA THR A 499 -1.13 37.82 19.11
C THR A 499 -0.54 38.99 19.87
N SER A 500 0.54 38.78 20.63
CA SER A 500 1.25 39.87 21.33
C SER A 500 1.74 40.96 20.36
N ILE A 501 2.29 40.57 19.20
CA ILE A 501 2.73 41.54 18.17
C ILE A 501 1.53 42.26 17.55
N GLN A 502 0.41 41.57 17.35
CA GLN A 502 -0.81 42.16 16.83
C GLN A 502 -1.42 43.16 17.82
N ASP A 503 -1.37 42.87 19.12
CA ASP A 503 -1.81 43.76 20.19
C ASP A 503 -0.92 45.00 20.30
N GLU A 504 0.41 44.84 20.23
CA GLU A 504 1.34 45.97 20.16
C GLU A 504 1.06 46.85 18.92
N ARG A 505 0.78 46.23 17.77
CA ARG A 505 0.44 46.93 16.53
C ARG A 505 -0.89 47.67 16.63
N SER A 506 -1.91 47.08 17.25
CA SER A 506 -3.22 47.71 17.41
C SER A 506 -3.15 48.92 18.34
N GLN A 507 -2.36 48.84 19.41
CA GLN A 507 -2.05 49.98 20.28
C GLN A 507 -1.37 51.13 19.51
N LEU A 508 -0.40 50.82 18.66
CA LEU A 508 0.25 51.83 17.80
C LEU A 508 -0.73 52.47 16.80
N LEU A 509 -1.67 51.69 16.24
CA LEU A 509 -2.71 52.22 15.36
C LEU A 509 -3.68 53.14 16.09
N LEU A 510 -4.10 52.80 17.31
CA LEU A 510 -4.93 53.67 18.15
C LEU A 510 -4.20 54.99 18.45
N GLN A 511 -2.91 54.92 18.78
CA GLN A 511 -2.09 56.12 18.98
C GLN A 511 -2.02 56.99 17.71
N ARG A 512 -1.88 56.37 16.53
CA ARG A 512 -1.93 57.10 15.24
C ARG A 512 -3.26 57.77 14.99
N GLN A 513 -4.36 57.08 15.28
CA GLN A 513 -5.71 57.62 15.08
C GLN A 513 -5.94 58.82 16.01
N PHE A 514 -5.51 58.71 17.27
CA PHE A 514 -5.60 59.82 18.22
C PHE A 514 -4.84 61.06 17.72
N MET A 515 -3.58 60.90 17.28
CA MET A 515 -2.82 62.02 16.71
C MET A 515 -3.46 62.59 15.44
N ARG A 516 -4.04 61.76 14.56
CA ARG A 516 -4.77 62.25 13.37
C ARG A 516 -5.96 63.10 13.77
N GLN A 517 -6.73 62.70 14.78
CA GLN A 517 -7.85 63.48 15.28
C GLN A 517 -7.40 64.83 15.86
N GLU A 518 -6.28 64.86 16.60
CA GLU A 518 -5.70 66.12 17.08
C GLU A 518 -5.26 67.03 15.93
N ILE A 519 -4.61 66.47 14.92
CA ILE A 519 -4.19 67.20 13.71
C ILE A 519 -5.41 67.74 12.95
N GLU A 520 -6.47 66.95 12.80
CA GLU A 520 -7.70 67.41 12.14
C GLU A 520 -8.39 68.54 12.91
N LYS A 521 -8.41 68.47 14.25
CA LYS A 521 -8.90 69.58 15.09
C LYS A 521 -8.07 70.85 14.82
N GLN A 522 -6.74 70.74 14.75
CA GLN A 522 -5.87 71.86 14.39
C GLN A 522 -6.16 72.39 12.98
N LYS A 523 -6.30 71.51 11.98
CA LYS A 523 -6.66 71.91 10.61
C LYS A 523 -8.00 72.64 10.55
N LYS A 524 -9.03 72.16 11.26
CA LYS A 524 -10.34 72.83 11.33
C LYS A 524 -10.23 74.23 11.94
N LEU A 525 -9.46 74.37 13.03
CA LEU A 525 -9.21 75.68 13.63
C LEU A 525 -8.53 76.65 12.65
N ILE A 526 -7.54 76.17 11.91
CA ILE A 526 -6.86 76.96 10.86
C ILE A 526 -7.83 77.34 9.75
N ALA A 527 -8.63 76.38 9.25
CA ALA A 527 -9.61 76.64 8.20
C ALA A 527 -10.64 77.70 8.60
N ILE A 528 -11.16 77.66 9.83
CA ILE A 528 -12.07 78.69 10.36
C ILE A 528 -11.37 80.06 10.41
N LYS A 529 -10.09 80.12 10.79
CA LYS A 529 -9.32 81.37 10.79
C LYS A 529 -9.05 81.88 9.37
N MET A 530 -8.73 81.00 8.42
CA MET A 530 -8.57 81.33 7.00
C MET A 530 -9.87 81.86 6.39
N GLU A 531 -11.02 81.30 6.76
CA GLU A 531 -12.33 81.82 6.34
C GLU A 531 -12.58 83.23 6.88
N LYS A 532 -12.18 83.53 8.12
CA LYS A 532 -12.23 84.91 8.67
C LYS A 532 -11.33 85.87 7.90
N VAL A 533 -10.15 85.43 7.45
CA VAL A 533 -9.28 86.23 6.56
C VAL A 533 -9.95 86.47 5.22
N LYS A 534 -10.58 85.45 4.63
CA LYS A 534 -11.30 85.57 3.36
C LYS A 534 -12.45 86.58 3.43
N LEU A 535 -13.09 86.70 4.60
CA LEU A 535 -14.12 87.69 4.89
C LEU A 535 -13.56 89.07 5.29
N GLY A 536 -12.24 89.27 5.24
CA GLY A 536 -11.56 90.53 5.60
C GLY A 536 -11.58 90.87 7.09
N LYS A 537 -12.01 89.95 7.96
CA LYS A 537 -12.19 90.16 9.41
C LYS A 537 -10.93 89.91 10.23
N MET A 538 -9.84 89.47 9.60
CA MET A 538 -8.57 89.15 10.25
C MET A 538 -7.42 89.35 9.25
N ASN A 539 -6.28 89.87 9.70
CA ASN A 539 -5.12 90.04 8.83
C ASN A 539 -4.39 88.71 8.63
N PRO A 540 -3.98 88.35 7.40
CA PRO A 540 -3.28 87.09 7.11
C PRO A 540 -2.01 86.87 7.95
N ASN A 541 -1.31 87.95 8.30
CA ASN A 541 -0.05 87.91 9.05
C ASN A 541 -0.23 87.49 10.53
N ASP A 542 -1.40 87.74 11.11
CA ASP A 542 -1.66 87.40 12.52
C ASP A 542 -1.81 85.88 12.71
N ILE A 543 -2.36 85.19 11.70
CA ILE A 543 -2.47 83.72 11.68
C ILE A 543 -1.08 83.07 11.60
N ILE A 544 -0.19 83.63 10.77
CA ILE A 544 1.17 83.11 10.58
C ILE A 544 1.97 83.22 11.88
N ASN A 545 1.83 84.33 12.59
CA ASN A 545 2.54 84.57 13.85
C ASN A 545 2.00 83.70 14.99
N GLU A 546 0.69 83.49 15.09
CA GLU A 546 0.07 82.60 16.09
C GLU A 546 0.39 81.12 15.83
N PHE A 547 0.51 80.72 14.57
CA PHE A 547 0.88 79.34 14.21
C PHE A 547 2.36 79.07 14.52
N LYS A 548 3.26 80.02 14.26
CA LYS A 548 4.69 79.94 14.62
C LYS A 548 4.92 79.97 16.13
N SER A 549 4.11 80.70 16.90
CA SER A 549 4.25 80.77 18.36
C SER A 549 3.65 79.56 19.09
N SER A 550 2.53 78.99 18.62
CA SER A 550 1.93 77.78 19.24
C SER A 550 2.67 76.48 18.94
N THR A 551 3.38 76.38 17.81
CA THR A 551 4.18 75.20 17.47
C THR A 551 5.50 75.11 18.26
N GLY A 552 5.97 76.23 18.82
CA GLY A 552 7.18 76.27 19.64
C GLY A 552 7.00 75.86 21.11
N SER A 553 5.78 75.94 21.68
CA SER A 553 5.56 75.73 23.12
C SER A 553 4.90 74.40 23.51
N VAL A 554 4.41 73.60 22.56
CA VAL A 554 3.89 72.23 22.83
C VAL A 554 5.03 71.19 22.81
N LEU A 555 6.18 71.56 23.36
CA LEU A 555 7.23 70.63 23.76
C LEU A 555 7.01 70.28 25.23
N PHE A 556 6.36 69.13 25.45
CA PHE A 556 6.73 68.20 26.52
C PHE A 556 6.66 68.75 27.97
N SER A 557 5.47 69.14 28.45
CA SER A 557 5.20 69.35 29.89
C SER A 557 4.24 68.32 30.51
N GLY A 558 4.02 67.18 29.84
CA GLY A 558 3.22 66.07 30.39
C GLY A 558 4.11 65.09 31.15
N SER A 559 4.02 65.11 32.48
CA SER A 559 4.68 64.21 33.43
C SER A 559 4.75 62.75 32.96
N ILE A 560 5.97 62.26 32.73
CA ILE A 560 6.32 60.83 32.68
C ILE A 560 7.30 60.55 33.83
N ASP A 561 6.93 61.00 35.03
CA ASP A 561 7.51 60.53 36.29
C ASP A 561 6.50 59.57 36.92
N ASN A 562 6.61 58.29 36.57
CA ASN A 562 6.20 57.12 37.37
C ASN A 562 5.92 55.95 36.44
N LEU A 563 6.96 55.14 36.16
CA LEU A 563 6.88 53.69 35.90
C LEU A 563 8.30 53.14 35.62
N ASN A 564 9.25 53.40 36.52
CA ASN A 564 10.50 52.63 36.59
C ASN A 564 10.53 51.86 37.91
N LYS A 565 9.79 50.74 37.95
CA LYS A 565 9.93 49.74 39.01
C LYS A 565 10.98 48.70 38.58
N THR A 566 12.17 48.88 39.12
CA THR A 566 13.10 47.84 39.63
C THR A 566 13.06 46.46 38.97
N TYR A 567 14.12 46.14 38.23
CA TYR A 567 14.70 44.79 38.21
C TYR A 567 16.22 44.86 38.42
N PRO A 568 16.81 43.91 39.15
CA PRO A 568 18.16 44.03 39.69
C PRO A 568 19.23 43.70 38.65
N ASN A 569 20.30 44.49 38.70
CA ASN A 569 21.59 44.27 38.07
C ASN A 569 22.13 42.87 38.41
N LYS A 570 22.56 42.12 37.39
CA LYS A 570 23.50 41.01 37.58
C LYS A 570 24.73 41.26 36.73
N SER A 571 25.85 41.22 37.43
CA SER A 571 27.19 41.66 37.07
C SER A 571 27.82 40.87 35.92
N VAL A 572 28.64 41.64 35.20
CA VAL A 572 29.63 41.26 34.20
C VAL A 572 30.66 40.29 34.79
N THR A 573 30.96 39.20 34.08
CA THR A 573 32.23 38.47 34.19
C THR A 573 32.73 38.10 32.79
N GLU A 574 33.84 38.75 32.45
CA GLU A 574 35.04 38.29 31.71
C GLU A 574 34.92 37.32 30.52
N SER A 575 35.55 37.77 29.43
CA SER A 575 35.97 36.96 28.27
C SER A 575 37.06 35.96 28.66
N PRO A 576 37.27 34.89 27.86
CA PRO A 576 38.51 34.87 27.07
C PRO A 576 38.44 34.19 25.69
N GLN A 577 39.13 34.84 24.74
CA GLN A 577 40.10 34.32 23.76
C GLN A 577 39.78 33.12 22.83
N ASN A 578 39.74 33.45 21.53
CA ASN A 578 40.39 32.79 20.38
C ASN A 578 40.99 31.37 20.53
N LYS A 579 40.50 30.39 19.74
CA LYS A 579 41.34 29.34 19.11
C LYS A 579 40.81 28.91 17.72
N LYS A 580 41.76 28.68 16.80
CA LYS A 580 41.65 28.26 15.40
C LYS A 580 41.45 26.73 15.22
N ARG A 581 41.02 26.34 13.99
CA ARG A 581 41.15 25.02 13.29
C ARG A 581 40.20 23.89 13.75
N LYS A 582 39.77 22.89 12.95
CA LYS A 582 40.08 22.40 11.59
C LYS A 582 38.93 21.47 11.12
N LEU A 583 38.85 21.23 9.81
CA LEU A 583 38.06 20.22 9.09
C LEU A 583 38.24 18.78 9.64
N ILE A 584 37.19 17.94 9.60
CA ILE A 584 37.22 16.47 9.33
C ILE A 584 35.82 15.99 8.88
N GLU A 585 35.87 15.00 8.00
CA GLU A 585 34.89 14.38 7.10
C GLU A 585 34.03 13.25 7.71
N SER A 586 33.04 12.80 6.91
CA SER A 586 32.31 11.50 6.95
C SER A 586 31.11 11.42 7.93
N THR A 587 29.96 10.79 7.66
CA THR A 587 29.56 9.65 6.80
C THR A 587 28.03 9.68 6.49
N ARG A 588 27.62 9.12 5.33
CA ARG A 588 26.47 8.18 5.05
C ARG A 588 25.08 8.45 5.72
N ASP A 589 23.91 8.28 5.12
CA ASP A 589 23.47 7.40 4.03
C ASP A 589 21.97 7.64 3.67
N LYS A 590 21.56 7.06 2.53
CA LYS A 590 20.19 6.74 2.03
C LYS A 590 19.42 7.81 1.24
N LYS A 591 19.40 7.63 -0.08
CA LYS A 591 18.35 8.15 -0.96
C LYS A 591 17.93 7.11 -2.00
N VAL A 592 16.66 6.73 -1.92
CA VAL A 592 15.92 5.94 -2.92
C VAL A 592 15.58 6.89 -4.07
N GLN A 593 15.93 6.52 -5.31
CA GLN A 593 15.62 7.28 -6.51
C GLN A 593 14.43 6.67 -7.25
N THR A 594 13.34 7.43 -7.34
CA THR A 594 12.34 7.31 -8.42
C THR A 594 12.41 8.59 -9.26
N SER A 595 12.57 8.41 -10.56
CA SER A 595 12.85 9.46 -11.53
C SER A 595 11.61 10.29 -11.86
N ILE A 596 11.57 11.54 -11.40
CA ILE A 596 10.69 12.59 -11.92
C ILE A 596 11.60 13.67 -12.52
N LYS A 597 11.34 14.06 -13.77
CA LYS A 597 12.11 15.08 -14.50
C LYS A 597 12.09 16.42 -13.71
N PRO A 598 13.24 17.04 -13.41
CA PRO A 598 13.28 18.31 -12.71
C PRO A 598 12.74 19.43 -13.60
N VAL A 599 11.82 20.23 -13.06
CA VAL A 599 11.39 21.49 -13.67
C VAL A 599 12.57 22.46 -13.55
N SER A 600 13.10 22.92 -14.68
CA SER A 600 14.21 23.88 -14.73
C SER A 600 13.75 25.22 -14.18
N VAL A 601 14.20 25.58 -12.99
CA VAL A 601 14.01 26.91 -12.43
C VAL A 601 15.04 27.85 -13.06
N PRO A 602 14.64 29.02 -13.62
CA PRO A 602 15.58 30.02 -14.12
C PRO A 602 16.53 30.49 -13.02
N ASN A 603 17.83 30.57 -13.32
CA ASN A 603 18.89 30.82 -12.31
C ASN A 603 18.80 32.19 -11.59
N ASP A 604 17.96 33.12 -12.06
CA ASP A 604 17.80 34.46 -11.49
C ASP A 604 16.38 34.74 -10.96
N ALA A 605 15.54 33.71 -10.80
CA ALA A 605 14.17 33.88 -10.30
C ALA A 605 14.19 34.45 -8.86
N SER A 606 13.46 35.54 -8.64
CA SER A 606 13.41 36.18 -7.32
C SER A 606 12.75 35.24 -6.30
N GLU A 607 13.07 35.36 -5.01
CA GLU A 607 12.43 34.57 -3.94
C GLU A 607 10.90 34.69 -3.98
N LYS A 608 10.37 35.82 -4.46
CA LYS A 608 8.92 36.01 -4.68
C LYS A 608 8.38 35.14 -5.81
N GLU A 609 9.11 34.98 -6.91
CA GLU A 609 8.70 34.13 -8.05
C GLU A 609 8.75 32.64 -7.67
N VAL A 610 9.79 32.22 -6.95
CA VAL A 610 9.88 30.83 -6.44
C VAL A 610 8.71 30.53 -5.50
N ASN A 611 8.37 31.45 -4.60
CA ASN A 611 7.21 31.29 -3.72
C ASN A 611 5.88 31.29 -4.48
N LYS A 612 5.76 32.08 -5.56
CA LYS A 612 4.57 32.09 -6.44
C LYS A 612 4.41 30.74 -7.15
N ILE A 613 5.48 30.21 -7.75
CA ILE A 613 5.48 28.89 -8.40
C ILE A 613 5.13 27.79 -7.40
N ILE A 614 5.69 27.84 -6.18
CA ILE A 614 5.35 26.89 -5.10
C ILE A 614 3.87 26.98 -4.74
N SER A 615 3.31 28.19 -4.62
CA SER A 615 1.90 28.40 -4.32
C SER A 615 0.98 27.87 -5.41
N GLU A 616 1.29 28.14 -6.69
CA GLU A 616 0.54 27.63 -7.84
C GLU A 616 0.59 26.09 -7.93
N LEU A 617 1.74 25.50 -7.62
CA LEU A 617 1.91 24.05 -7.63
C LEU A 617 1.13 23.37 -6.49
N LYS A 618 1.13 23.98 -5.29
CA LYS A 618 0.28 23.54 -4.16
C LYS A 618 -1.20 23.66 -4.50
N GLN A 619 -1.61 24.74 -5.16
CA GLN A 619 -2.99 24.92 -5.59
C GLN A 619 -3.41 23.84 -6.59
N LYS A 620 -2.59 23.55 -7.62
CA LYS A 620 -2.85 22.48 -8.59
C LYS A 620 -2.97 21.11 -7.91
N GLN A 621 -2.08 20.82 -6.98
CA GLN A 621 -2.09 19.59 -6.18
C GLN A 621 -3.34 19.44 -5.31
N ASN A 622 -3.77 20.51 -4.66
CA ASN A 622 -4.99 20.51 -3.85
C ASN A 622 -6.22 20.29 -4.73
N VAL A 623 -6.27 20.90 -5.92
CA VAL A 623 -7.35 20.68 -6.90
C VAL A 623 -7.36 19.23 -7.39
N GLU A 624 -6.21 18.64 -7.68
CA GLU A 624 -6.11 17.23 -8.09
C GLU A 624 -6.57 16.27 -6.98
N MET A 625 -6.19 16.55 -5.74
CA MET A 625 -6.65 15.79 -4.57
C MET A 625 -8.17 15.90 -4.38
N LEU A 626 -8.73 17.11 -4.47
CA LEU A 626 -10.17 17.33 -4.36
C LEU A 626 -10.93 16.58 -5.46
N ARG A 627 -10.46 16.65 -6.71
CA ARG A 627 -11.05 15.92 -7.83
C ARG A 627 -11.05 14.41 -7.62
N LEU A 628 -9.96 13.85 -7.08
CA LEU A 628 -9.88 12.41 -6.76
C LEU A 628 -10.87 12.01 -5.65
N LEU A 629 -11.06 12.88 -4.63
CA LEU A 629 -12.02 12.65 -3.56
C LEU A 629 -13.46 12.71 -4.06
N GLU A 630 -13.79 13.68 -4.92
CA GLU A 630 -15.10 13.76 -5.59
C GLU A 630 -15.38 12.51 -6.43
N GLU A 631 -14.41 12.05 -7.22
CA GLU A 631 -14.55 10.83 -8.04
C GLU A 631 -14.80 9.58 -7.18
N GLU A 632 -14.08 9.42 -6.05
CA GLU A 632 -14.32 8.29 -5.14
C GLU A 632 -15.66 8.40 -4.39
N GLN A 633 -16.14 9.61 -4.10
CA GLN A 633 -17.45 9.84 -3.51
C GLN A 633 -18.57 9.48 -4.51
N ASP A 634 -18.45 9.90 -5.77
CA ASP A 634 -19.38 9.54 -6.84
C ASP A 634 -19.41 8.02 -7.09
N ASN A 635 -18.25 7.38 -7.04
CA ASN A 635 -18.15 5.93 -7.16
C ASN A 635 -18.81 5.22 -5.96
N GLU A 636 -18.66 5.74 -4.75
CA GLU A 636 -19.33 5.18 -3.58
C GLU A 636 -20.85 5.31 -3.67
N TYR A 637 -21.34 6.46 -4.13
CA TYR A 637 -22.77 6.66 -4.37
C TYR A 637 -23.31 5.67 -5.42
N LYS A 638 -22.59 5.45 -6.53
CA LYS A 638 -22.96 4.44 -7.54
C LYS A 638 -22.97 3.03 -6.98
N ARG A 639 -21.97 2.66 -6.17
CA ARG A 639 -21.90 1.35 -5.50
C ARG A 639 -23.08 1.13 -4.57
N GLU A 640 -23.42 2.13 -3.77
CA GLU A 640 -24.57 2.07 -2.86
C GLU A 640 -25.88 1.93 -3.63
N LYS A 641 -26.07 2.72 -4.69
CA LYS A 641 -27.25 2.61 -5.56
C LYS A 641 -27.37 1.21 -6.18
N MET A 642 -26.29 0.65 -6.71
CA MET A 642 -26.28 -0.70 -7.25
C MET A 642 -26.54 -1.78 -6.18
N LEU A 643 -26.04 -1.60 -4.95
CA LEU A 643 -26.34 -2.52 -3.83
C LEU A 643 -27.79 -2.46 -3.36
N GLN A 644 -28.46 -1.32 -3.54
CA GLN A 644 -29.89 -1.16 -3.25
C GLN A 644 -30.77 -1.84 -4.31
N GLU A 645 -30.35 -1.86 -5.57
CA GLU A 645 -31.08 -2.47 -6.68
C GLU A 645 -31.03 -4.01 -6.68
N ILE A 646 -30.00 -4.63 -6.06
CA ILE A 646 -29.88 -6.09 -5.98
C ILE A 646 -30.82 -6.68 -4.91
N GLN A 647 -31.81 -7.46 -5.35
CA GLN A 647 -32.78 -8.12 -4.48
C GLN A 647 -32.26 -9.43 -3.85
N ASP A 648 -31.44 -10.21 -4.56
CA ASP A 648 -30.91 -11.47 -4.04
C ASP A 648 -29.80 -11.22 -2.99
N PRO A 649 -29.97 -11.67 -1.73
CA PRO A 649 -28.97 -11.49 -0.68
C PRO A 649 -27.61 -12.12 -1.00
N LYS A 650 -27.56 -13.22 -1.75
CA LYS A 650 -26.28 -13.87 -2.11
C LYS A 650 -25.52 -13.08 -3.16
N GLU A 651 -26.21 -12.52 -4.15
CA GLU A 651 -25.60 -11.64 -5.14
C GLU A 651 -25.17 -10.31 -4.51
N LYS A 652 -25.98 -9.77 -3.60
CA LYS A 652 -25.64 -8.58 -2.82
C LYS A 652 -24.34 -8.76 -2.03
N GLN A 653 -24.16 -9.91 -1.36
CA GLN A 653 -22.90 -10.24 -0.67
C GLN A 653 -21.70 -10.37 -1.63
N LYS A 654 -21.90 -10.91 -2.84
CA LYS A 654 -20.83 -11.00 -3.85
C LYS A 654 -20.44 -9.60 -4.35
N ALA A 655 -21.44 -8.77 -4.69
CA ALA A 655 -21.24 -7.38 -5.11
C ALA A 655 -20.52 -6.57 -4.02
N GLU A 656 -20.91 -6.73 -2.76
CA GLU A 656 -20.28 -6.05 -1.64
C GLU A 656 -18.80 -6.43 -1.46
N LYS A 657 -18.43 -7.70 -1.68
CA LYS A 657 -17.01 -8.12 -1.71
C LYS A 657 -16.23 -7.48 -2.84
N ILE A 658 -16.83 -7.37 -4.03
CA ILE A 658 -16.20 -6.71 -5.18
C ILE A 658 -15.97 -5.23 -4.86
N TYR A 659 -16.99 -4.55 -4.34
CA TYR A 659 -16.93 -3.16 -3.93
C TYR A 659 -15.96 -2.90 -2.78
N GLN A 660 -15.77 -3.85 -1.85
CA GLN A 660 -14.75 -3.75 -0.81
C GLN A 660 -13.32 -3.75 -1.38
N SER A 661 -13.08 -4.56 -2.42
CA SER A 661 -11.82 -4.54 -3.18
C SER A 661 -11.65 -3.22 -3.94
N GLU A 662 -12.72 -2.68 -4.54
CA GLU A 662 -12.66 -1.37 -5.21
C GLU A 662 -12.41 -0.21 -4.24
N ARG A 663 -13.07 -0.18 -3.08
CA ARG A 663 -12.79 0.80 -2.00
C ARG A 663 -11.33 0.74 -1.58
N SER A 664 -10.78 -0.46 -1.46
CA SER A 664 -9.36 -0.66 -1.12
C SER A 664 -8.44 -0.07 -2.20
N LYS A 665 -8.80 -0.21 -3.49
CA LYS A 665 -8.08 0.42 -4.61
C LYS A 665 -8.22 1.95 -4.61
N GLY A 666 -9.41 2.48 -4.30
CA GLY A 666 -9.65 3.91 -4.15
C GLY A 666 -8.82 4.52 -3.03
N GLN A 667 -8.83 3.89 -1.85
CA GLN A 667 -7.97 4.27 -0.72
C GLN A 667 -6.48 4.24 -1.07
N ALA A 668 -6.03 3.21 -1.80
CA ALA A 668 -4.64 3.13 -2.25
C ALA A 668 -4.27 4.27 -3.22
N ARG A 669 -5.19 4.70 -4.10
CA ARG A 669 -4.99 5.86 -4.99
C ARG A 669 -4.86 7.17 -4.20
N ILE A 670 -5.75 7.41 -3.22
CA ILE A 670 -5.70 8.58 -2.34
C ILE A 670 -4.40 8.60 -1.53
N GLN A 671 -4.01 7.46 -0.97
CA GLN A 671 -2.77 7.34 -0.20
C GLN A 671 -1.54 7.63 -1.07
N LYS A 672 -1.48 7.06 -2.28
CA LYS A 672 -0.38 7.30 -3.22
C LYS A 672 -0.26 8.78 -3.62
N LEU A 673 -1.38 9.45 -3.89
CA LEU A 673 -1.37 10.88 -4.19
C LEU A 673 -0.90 11.68 -2.97
N THR A 674 -1.37 11.33 -1.77
CA THR A 674 -0.94 11.97 -0.51
C THR A 674 0.57 11.82 -0.28
N GLU A 675 1.12 10.63 -0.51
CA GLU A 675 2.57 10.38 -0.42
C GLU A 675 3.35 11.22 -1.43
N GLN A 676 2.84 11.36 -2.67
CA GLN A 676 3.43 12.25 -3.67
C GLN A 676 3.41 13.71 -3.23
N LEU A 677 2.31 14.19 -2.62
CA LEU A 677 2.22 15.55 -2.07
C LEU A 677 3.24 15.79 -0.96
N ILE A 678 3.37 14.85 -0.03
CA ILE A 678 4.35 14.92 1.06
C ILE A 678 5.77 14.99 0.49
N TYR A 679 6.08 14.13 -0.47
CA TYR A 679 7.39 14.10 -1.11
C TYR A 679 7.71 15.43 -1.81
N GLN A 680 6.76 15.98 -2.57
CA GLN A 680 6.95 17.25 -3.26
C GLN A 680 7.08 18.42 -2.28
N ASN A 681 6.31 18.45 -1.19
CA ASN A 681 6.42 19.48 -0.16
C ASN A 681 7.78 19.43 0.55
N ASN A 682 8.28 18.23 0.87
CA ASN A 682 9.63 18.05 1.43
C ASN A 682 10.72 18.49 0.44
N PHE A 683 10.56 18.18 -0.84
CA PHE A 683 11.48 18.63 -1.89
C PHE A 683 11.49 20.17 -2.00
N GLN A 684 10.33 20.82 -1.92
CA GLN A 684 10.22 22.28 -1.90
C GLN A 684 10.90 22.92 -0.66
N ILE A 685 10.72 22.32 0.52
CA ILE A 685 11.39 22.79 1.75
C ILE A 685 12.92 22.73 1.57
N ASN A 686 13.44 21.66 0.98
CA ASN A 686 14.87 21.51 0.73
C ASN A 686 15.40 22.55 -0.27
N ILE A 687 14.64 22.85 -1.33
CA ILE A 687 15.00 23.92 -2.28
C ILE A 687 15.05 25.27 -1.57
N LEU A 688 14.04 25.61 -0.77
CA LEU A 688 14.01 26.88 -0.04
C LEU A 688 15.17 26.98 0.96
N GLN A 689 15.55 25.89 1.63
CA GLN A 689 16.71 25.86 2.50
C GLN A 689 18.01 26.09 1.71
N PHE A 690 18.16 25.44 0.56
CA PHE A 690 19.32 25.63 -0.31
C PHE A 690 19.43 27.07 -0.82
N LEU A 691 18.34 27.67 -1.30
CA LEU A 691 18.32 29.06 -1.75
C LEU A 691 18.69 30.04 -0.61
N LYS A 692 18.21 29.77 0.61
CA LYS A 692 18.62 30.55 1.80
C LYS A 692 20.12 30.44 2.07
N GLN A 693 20.71 29.25 1.94
CA GLN A 693 22.15 29.06 2.09
C GLN A 693 22.93 29.82 1.02
N VAL A 694 22.51 29.73 -0.26
CA VAL A 694 23.14 30.46 -1.37
C VAL A 694 23.06 31.98 -1.17
N ASN A 695 21.91 32.52 -0.76
CA ASN A 695 21.76 33.95 -0.48
C ASN A 695 22.59 34.41 0.72
N THR A 696 22.80 33.53 1.71
CA THR A 696 23.69 33.82 2.83
C THR A 696 25.14 33.88 2.36
N LEU A 697 25.56 32.95 1.50
CA LEU A 697 26.90 32.93 0.90
C LEU A 697 27.15 34.11 -0.05
N LYS A 698 26.14 34.61 -0.77
CA LYS A 698 26.27 35.82 -1.62
C LYS A 698 26.38 37.11 -0.81
N LYS A 699 25.94 37.13 0.46
CA LYS A 699 25.99 38.30 1.35
C LYS A 699 27.29 38.38 2.15
N LEU A 700 27.96 37.23 2.34
CA LEU A 700 29.32 37.14 2.85
C LEU A 700 30.30 37.46 1.72
#